data_AF-A0AAV2Z0B2-F1
#
_entry.id   AF-A0AAV2Z0B2-F1
#
_cell.length_a   1.000
_cell.length_b   1.000
_cell.length_c   1.000
_cell.angle_alpha   90.00
_cell.angle_beta   90.00
_cell.angle_gamma   90.00
#
_symmetry.space_group_name_H-M   'P 1'
#
loop_
_entity.id
_entity.type
_entity.pdbx_description
1 polymer ?
#
loop_
_entity_poly.entity_id
_entity_poly.type
_entity_poly.pdbx_seq_one_letter_code
_entity_poly.pdbx_strand_id
1 'polypeptide(L)'
;MSTRITPLAAWQSSSSRIDVLAISGTTIAAGAAVAEALSRWQRARSDVFDRCLPFSWFRVISSLVSYVLLCSDVLRSGIGIRSLADHTPLEPNSVQLVGPWAYSVQRISWNDTADTIPIWSYKFDTTSVSWRSLARLYNATAFPDCVHYRSECKTDMLNQATAFAMMDQLATHTAQWHNNQGTNHRPSIVPRAVVRSTFQWHDRLHHYLMPAFFTRPWKRTNQATYFPPFLLSNLPVLGVCGLARRLRPAFCEDLWPNFRRSCRPVDAPRCQVGHVSVDIQARYQALQREFPDAVVDLTVLSSVEDLHANKGGLSIEYFRRFDVSTILRVRSCPGGLQKEALCQTMVVDDFRYEGAVYVTDVVEWFTIVAALRVMAQTYFGLRLVFLFAGTFAARRQEKKYQHEAVSVVWSATIGTVARMPCQGIVYGSPFPIACYVLAHVIDAPMSYRIVCEYFVTRIGAAIAGNFFQACVMTAIQMRNIWLLALVLQCVVWRPKWRQWDPAKGVVGVPDFTLSVLSSVTIVAHYRAISFRDTRVFDVFELQDGAHDLLVLHAARYSLSARGMSLEGVLVDVKCLTVLVTMLAVIVILVSGALPCALGRPTGSHITVLASRAALLDTKYSTLVVWIYPCCRRSHAGNNATRRHAEALQGLARKSSRTQGVRAEPT
;
A
#
# COMPACT_ATOMS: atom_id res chain seq x y z
N MET A 1 -41.77 36.04 -2.79
CA MET A 1 -41.15 36.17 -1.45
C MET A 1 -39.65 36.29 -1.64
N SER A 2 -39.15 37.51 -1.47
CA SER A 2 -37.75 37.89 -1.62
C SER A 2 -37.08 37.81 -0.25
N THR A 3 -36.04 36.99 -0.09
CA THR A 3 -35.21 36.94 1.11
C THR A 3 -33.80 37.40 0.78
N ARG A 4 -33.48 38.59 1.30
CA ARG A 4 -32.20 39.28 1.20
C ARG A 4 -31.12 38.56 2.00
N ILE A 5 -29.94 38.48 1.40
CA ILE A 5 -28.65 38.18 2.03
C ILE A 5 -28.09 39.50 2.59
N THR A 6 -27.78 39.53 3.88
CA THR A 6 -27.07 40.63 4.56
C THR A 6 -25.56 40.32 4.65
N PRO A 7 -24.67 41.22 4.18
CA PRO A 7 -23.25 41.16 4.49
C PRO A 7 -22.91 42.03 5.71
N LEU A 8 -22.16 41.45 6.67
CA LEU A 8 -21.54 42.13 7.81
C LEU A 8 -20.32 42.93 7.33
N ALA A 9 -20.57 44.18 6.93
CA ALA A 9 -19.56 45.23 6.83
C ALA A 9 -19.96 46.35 7.80
N ALA A 10 -19.46 46.30 9.03
CA ALA A 10 -19.72 47.31 10.03
C ALA A 10 -18.46 47.51 10.88
N TRP A 11 -17.52 48.31 10.37
CA TRP A 11 -16.59 49.11 11.19
C TRP A 11 -15.82 50.11 10.31
N GLN A 12 -16.54 50.96 9.59
CA GLN A 12 -15.94 52.04 8.80
C GLN A 12 -16.95 53.17 8.55
N SER A 13 -17.39 53.87 9.60
CA SER A 13 -17.83 55.28 9.54
C SER A 13 -18.25 55.81 10.90
N SER A 14 -17.27 56.22 11.71
CA SER A 14 -17.54 57.15 12.82
C SER A 14 -16.26 57.92 13.17
N SER A 15 -15.77 58.70 12.21
CA SER A 15 -14.70 59.66 12.44
C SER A 15 -14.91 60.91 11.58
N SER A 16 -16.04 61.57 11.76
CA SER A 16 -16.28 62.90 11.19
C SER A 16 -17.26 63.69 12.06
N ARG A 17 -16.79 64.07 13.25
CA ARG A 17 -17.20 65.29 13.97
C ARG A 17 -16.08 65.62 14.96
N ILE A 18 -15.17 66.47 14.49
CA ILE A 18 -14.20 67.16 15.34
C ILE A 18 -14.91 68.44 15.76
N ASP A 19 -15.55 68.43 16.92
CA ASP A 19 -15.84 69.67 17.62
C ASP A 19 -14.53 70.13 18.27
N VAL A 20 -14.09 71.31 17.85
CA VAL A 20 -12.87 71.98 18.30
C VAL A 20 -13.07 72.40 19.75
N LEU A 21 -12.62 71.56 20.69
CA LEU A 21 -12.40 71.93 22.08
C LEU A 21 -10.91 71.75 22.40
N ALA A 22 -10.33 72.81 22.94
CA ALA A 22 -8.91 73.04 23.21
C ALA A 22 -8.10 71.75 23.52
N ILE A 23 -7.31 71.31 22.54
CA ILE A 23 -6.37 70.20 22.69
C ILE A 23 -5.18 70.72 23.49
N SER A 24 -5.14 70.39 24.77
CA SER A 24 -3.94 70.51 25.60
C SER A 24 -2.75 69.79 24.95
N GLY A 25 -1.56 70.36 25.03
CA GLY A 25 -0.30 69.80 24.48
C GLY A 25 0.04 68.39 24.98
N THR A 26 -0.63 67.90 26.02
CA THR A 26 -0.49 66.53 26.56
C THR A 26 -1.05 65.44 25.64
N THR A 27 -2.09 65.73 24.84
CA THR A 27 -2.73 64.73 23.94
C THR A 27 -1.91 64.45 22.68
N ILE A 28 -1.20 65.46 22.17
CA ILE A 28 -0.28 65.33 21.02
C ILE A 28 0.98 64.56 21.45
N ALA A 29 1.50 64.84 22.65
CA ALA A 29 2.63 64.11 23.23
C ALA A 29 2.32 62.63 23.51
N ALA A 30 1.10 62.31 23.94
CA ALA A 30 0.67 60.92 24.15
C ALA A 30 0.54 60.15 22.82
N GLY A 31 0.00 60.77 21.77
CA GLY A 31 -0.07 60.20 20.43
C GLY A 31 1.31 59.96 19.81
N ALA A 32 2.23 60.92 19.97
CA ALA A 32 3.61 60.78 19.55
C ALA A 32 4.36 59.68 20.33
N ALA A 33 4.18 59.60 21.65
CA ALA A 33 4.79 58.57 22.48
C ALA A 33 4.25 57.16 22.18
N VAL A 34 2.95 57.03 21.85
CA VAL A 34 2.36 55.75 21.42
C VAL A 34 2.86 55.36 20.04
N ALA A 35 2.92 56.29 19.07
CA ALA A 35 3.48 56.02 17.75
C ALA A 35 4.97 55.67 17.82
N GLU A 36 5.72 56.34 18.71
CA GLU A 36 7.13 56.06 18.93
C GLU A 36 7.33 54.71 19.63
N ALA A 37 6.52 54.39 20.64
CA ALA A 37 6.51 53.09 21.31
C ALA A 37 6.12 51.96 20.34
N LEU A 38 5.12 52.18 19.47
CA LEU A 38 4.72 51.24 18.43
C LEU A 38 5.85 51.05 17.41
N SER A 39 6.53 52.12 17.01
CA SER A 39 7.66 52.07 16.08
C SER A 39 8.90 51.40 16.70
N ARG A 40 9.13 51.58 18.01
CA ARG A 40 10.18 50.90 18.77
C ARG A 40 9.83 49.43 18.95
N TRP A 41 8.57 49.11 19.19
CA TRP A 41 8.08 47.75 19.29
C TRP A 41 8.15 47.01 17.95
N GLN A 42 7.82 47.66 16.83
CA GLN A 42 7.98 47.13 15.48
C GLN A 42 9.46 46.93 15.10
N ARG A 43 10.35 47.90 15.40
CA ARG A 43 11.82 47.76 15.21
C ARG A 43 12.43 46.66 16.08
N ALA A 44 11.98 46.55 17.33
CA ALA A 44 12.41 45.49 18.22
C ALA A 44 11.96 44.12 17.72
N ARG A 45 10.91 44.03 16.89
CA ARG A 45 10.35 42.79 16.33
C ARG A 45 10.95 42.40 14.98
N SER A 46 11.34 43.37 14.14
CA SER A 46 11.97 43.11 12.82
C SER A 46 13.31 42.38 12.96
N ASP A 47 14.08 42.69 14.01
CA ASP A 47 15.37 42.06 14.27
C ASP A 47 15.28 40.70 14.98
N VAL A 48 14.10 40.33 15.52
CA VAL A 48 13.93 39.07 16.27
C VAL A 48 14.01 37.88 15.33
N PHE A 49 13.49 38.00 14.11
CA PHE A 49 13.57 36.93 13.13
C PHE A 49 15.03 36.62 12.78
N ASP A 50 15.85 37.64 12.52
CA ASP A 50 17.24 37.44 12.11
C ASP A 50 18.14 37.01 13.29
N ARG A 51 17.81 37.41 14.54
CA ARG A 51 18.57 37.04 15.74
C ARG A 51 18.19 35.68 16.34
N CYS A 52 16.93 35.27 16.23
CA CYS A 52 16.44 34.06 16.88
C CYS A 52 16.44 32.82 15.97
N LEU A 53 16.56 32.99 14.66
CA LEU A 53 16.76 31.92 13.67
C LEU A 53 18.21 31.95 13.16
N PRO A 54 19.17 31.26 13.80
CA PRO A 54 20.49 31.12 13.23
C PRO A 54 20.37 30.50 11.84
N PHE A 55 21.02 31.14 10.88
CA PHE A 55 21.06 30.65 9.52
C PHE A 55 21.79 29.30 9.50
N SER A 56 21.13 28.29 8.94
CA SER A 56 21.68 26.95 8.80
C SER A 56 21.54 26.52 7.35
N TRP A 57 22.67 26.35 6.67
CA TRP A 57 22.70 25.85 5.29
C TRP A 57 21.97 24.52 5.14
N PHE A 58 22.08 23.64 6.14
CA PHE A 58 21.37 22.36 6.15
C PHE A 58 19.85 22.55 6.09
N ARG A 59 19.29 23.46 6.89
CA ARG A 59 17.84 23.76 6.86
C ARG A 59 17.40 24.36 5.53
N VAL A 60 18.20 25.26 4.97
CA VAL A 60 17.92 25.90 3.67
C VAL A 60 17.87 24.84 2.56
N ILE A 61 18.88 23.97 2.48
CA ILE A 61 18.95 22.89 1.50
C ILE A 61 17.77 21.94 1.70
N SER A 62 17.53 21.51 2.94
CA SER A 62 16.40 20.65 3.32
C SER A 62 15.05 21.22 2.89
N SER A 63 14.79 22.50 3.16
CA SER A 63 13.56 23.18 2.77
C SER A 63 13.41 23.26 1.25
N LEU A 64 14.51 23.60 0.55
CA LEU A 64 14.51 23.67 -0.91
C LEU A 64 14.24 22.31 -1.54
N VAL A 65 14.90 21.25 -1.07
CA VAL A 65 14.64 19.87 -1.50
C VAL A 65 13.19 19.48 -1.22
N SER A 66 12.64 19.83 -0.06
CA SER A 66 11.24 19.55 0.29
C SER A 66 10.26 20.24 -0.66
N TYR A 67 10.52 21.51 -1.03
CA TYR A 67 9.68 22.21 -2.00
C TYR A 67 9.80 21.63 -3.41
N VAL A 68 11.01 21.25 -3.84
CA VAL A 68 11.22 20.59 -5.14
C VAL A 68 10.46 19.25 -5.18
N LEU A 69 10.56 18.44 -4.13
CA LEU A 69 9.83 17.17 -4.02
C LEU A 69 8.31 17.38 -4.00
N LEU A 70 7.82 18.40 -3.30
CA LEU A 70 6.41 18.77 -3.29
C LEU A 70 5.92 19.21 -4.67
N CYS A 71 6.65 20.11 -5.33
CA CYS A 71 6.29 20.65 -6.63
C CYS A 71 6.35 19.60 -7.75
N SER A 72 7.21 18.59 -7.59
CA SER A 72 7.37 17.49 -8.54
C SER A 72 6.53 16.26 -8.21
N ASP A 73 5.68 16.26 -7.18
CA ASP A 73 5.00 15.04 -6.72
C ASP A 73 4.16 14.38 -7.82
N VAL A 74 3.31 15.16 -8.50
CA VAL A 74 2.48 14.68 -9.62
C VAL A 74 3.31 14.33 -10.85
N LEU A 75 4.38 15.08 -11.14
CA LEU A 75 5.27 14.80 -12.27
C LEU A 75 6.06 13.49 -12.08
N ARG A 76 6.51 13.23 -10.84
CA ARG A 76 7.34 12.09 -10.47
C ARG A 76 6.53 10.81 -10.26
N SER A 77 5.38 10.92 -9.61
CA SER A 77 4.54 9.75 -9.29
C SER A 77 3.45 9.48 -10.32
N GLY A 78 3.19 10.44 -11.22
CA GLY A 78 2.12 10.37 -12.21
C GLY A 78 0.79 10.94 -11.72
N ILE A 79 -0.07 11.29 -12.67
CA ILE A 79 -1.39 11.90 -12.41
C ILE A 79 -2.45 10.83 -12.07
N GLY A 80 -2.28 9.60 -12.52
CA GLY A 80 -3.22 8.49 -12.30
C GLY A 80 -3.00 7.38 -13.33
N ILE A 81 -3.72 6.27 -13.19
CA ILE A 81 -3.64 5.14 -14.12
C ILE A 81 -4.61 5.41 -15.27
N ARG A 82 -4.09 5.86 -16.41
CA ARG A 82 -4.91 6.22 -17.59
C ARG A 82 -5.27 5.01 -18.46
N SER A 83 -4.42 3.99 -18.44
CA SER A 83 -4.57 2.83 -19.32
C SER A 83 -3.89 1.63 -18.67
N LEU A 84 -4.45 0.45 -18.95
CA LEU A 84 -3.84 -0.83 -18.65
C LEU A 84 -3.25 -1.49 -19.90
N ALA A 85 -2.94 -0.71 -20.95
CA ALA A 85 -2.43 -1.21 -22.22
C ALA A 85 -1.11 -1.99 -22.12
N ASP A 86 -0.32 -1.75 -21.07
CA ASP A 86 0.86 -2.56 -20.77
C ASP A 86 0.50 -4.01 -20.41
N HIS A 87 -0.77 -4.26 -20.08
CA HIS A 87 -1.35 -5.55 -19.75
C HIS A 87 -2.23 -6.06 -20.88
N THR A 88 -2.23 -7.38 -21.07
CA THR A 88 -3.04 -7.98 -22.13
C THR A 88 -4.50 -8.01 -21.70
N PRO A 89 -5.42 -7.36 -22.44
CA PRO A 89 -6.83 -7.37 -22.09
C PRO A 89 -7.45 -8.74 -22.39
N LEU A 90 -8.22 -9.26 -21.44
CA LEU A 90 -9.07 -10.44 -21.61
C LEU A 90 -10.52 -10.03 -21.87
N GLU A 91 -10.99 -9.00 -21.16
CA GLU A 91 -12.29 -8.34 -21.31
C GLU A 91 -12.08 -6.83 -21.07
N PRO A 92 -13.04 -5.93 -21.36
CA PRO A 92 -12.85 -4.49 -21.24
C PRO A 92 -12.28 -4.02 -19.88
N ASN A 93 -12.72 -4.64 -18.78
CA ASN A 93 -12.29 -4.31 -17.41
C ASN A 93 -11.45 -5.44 -16.78
N SER A 94 -10.92 -6.37 -17.59
CA SER A 94 -10.21 -7.58 -17.14
C SER A 94 -8.90 -7.72 -17.88
N VAL A 95 -7.79 -7.77 -17.15
CA VAL A 95 -6.43 -7.86 -17.70
C VAL A 95 -5.67 -9.06 -17.15
N GLN A 96 -4.80 -9.61 -17.98
CA GLN A 96 -3.84 -10.64 -17.56
C GLN A 96 -2.65 -9.94 -16.87
N LEU A 97 -2.58 -10.08 -15.54
CA LEU A 97 -1.54 -9.45 -14.74
C LEU A 97 -0.26 -10.30 -14.70
N VAL A 98 -0.41 -11.62 -14.51
CA VAL A 98 0.70 -12.55 -14.37
C VAL A 98 0.52 -13.69 -15.37
N GLY A 99 1.59 -14.05 -16.09
CA GLY A 99 1.49 -15.02 -17.18
C GLY A 99 0.78 -14.46 -18.41
N PRO A 100 0.32 -15.32 -19.32
CA PRO A 100 0.23 -16.76 -19.16
C PRO A 100 1.61 -17.45 -19.30
N TRP A 101 1.89 -18.42 -18.44
CA TRP A 101 3.12 -19.21 -18.51
C TRP A 101 2.81 -20.68 -18.79
N ALA A 102 3.67 -21.31 -19.57
CA ALA A 102 3.68 -22.73 -19.88
C ALA A 102 5.12 -23.24 -19.74
N TYR A 103 5.33 -24.22 -18.87
CA TYR A 103 6.66 -24.74 -18.60
C TYR A 103 6.63 -26.21 -18.14
N SER A 104 7.71 -26.90 -18.49
CA SER A 104 7.97 -28.26 -18.01
C SER A 104 8.54 -28.15 -16.61
N VAL A 105 7.94 -28.85 -15.65
CA VAL A 105 8.47 -28.90 -14.28
C VAL A 105 9.50 -30.01 -14.20
N GLN A 106 9.12 -31.22 -14.57
CA GLN A 106 10.03 -32.36 -14.56
C GLN A 106 9.50 -33.48 -15.45
N ARG A 107 10.42 -34.17 -16.13
CA ARG A 107 10.20 -35.49 -16.70
C ARG A 107 11.07 -36.49 -15.95
N ILE A 108 10.50 -37.60 -15.50
CA ILE A 108 11.21 -38.61 -14.71
C ILE A 108 10.96 -39.97 -15.33
N SER A 109 12.04 -40.69 -15.61
CA SER A 109 12.02 -42.11 -15.96
C SER A 109 12.25 -42.94 -14.71
N TRP A 110 11.63 -44.12 -14.61
CA TRP A 110 11.78 -45.01 -13.47
C TRP A 110 13.25 -45.43 -13.24
N ASN A 111 14.03 -45.53 -14.33
CA ASN A 111 15.47 -45.85 -14.31
C ASN A 111 16.36 -44.68 -13.85
N ASP A 112 15.83 -43.46 -13.85
CA ASP A 112 16.59 -42.23 -13.58
C ASP A 112 15.94 -41.46 -12.43
N THR A 113 16.03 -42.06 -11.24
CA THR A 113 15.40 -41.56 -10.01
C THR A 113 16.42 -41.23 -8.91
N ALA A 114 17.72 -41.24 -9.23
CA ALA A 114 18.79 -41.02 -8.28
C ALA A 114 19.02 -39.53 -7.97
N ASP A 115 18.62 -38.63 -8.86
CA ASP A 115 18.83 -37.19 -8.70
C ASP A 115 17.84 -36.55 -7.72
N THR A 116 18.06 -35.26 -7.46
CA THR A 116 17.20 -34.45 -6.59
C THR A 116 16.68 -33.24 -7.35
N ILE A 117 15.43 -32.87 -7.07
CA ILE A 117 14.74 -31.76 -7.71
C ILE A 117 14.30 -30.71 -6.68
N PRO A 118 14.19 -29.42 -7.04
CA PRO A 118 13.73 -28.40 -6.10
C PRO A 118 12.31 -28.69 -5.59
N ILE A 119 12.11 -28.63 -4.27
CA ILE A 119 10.80 -28.89 -3.66
C ILE A 119 9.76 -27.79 -3.97
N TRP A 120 10.22 -26.63 -4.46
CA TRP A 120 9.41 -25.44 -4.72
C TRP A 120 8.12 -25.74 -5.48
N SER A 121 8.24 -26.47 -6.60
CA SER A 121 7.10 -26.80 -7.47
C SER A 121 6.08 -27.72 -6.81
N TYR A 122 6.40 -28.40 -5.71
CA TYR A 122 5.47 -29.33 -5.04
C TYR A 122 5.00 -28.84 -3.67
N LYS A 123 5.71 -27.87 -3.07
CA LYS A 123 5.41 -27.33 -1.73
C LYS A 123 5.03 -25.86 -1.72
N PHE A 124 5.78 -24.99 -2.39
CA PHE A 124 5.70 -23.54 -2.17
C PHE A 124 4.90 -22.82 -3.27
N ASP A 125 4.93 -23.36 -4.49
CA ASP A 125 4.22 -22.80 -5.62
C ASP A 125 2.69 -22.85 -5.46
N THR A 126 1.97 -21.86 -5.96
CA THR A 126 0.50 -21.84 -5.94
C THR A 126 -0.11 -22.97 -6.76
N THR A 127 0.57 -23.42 -7.82
CA THR A 127 0.14 -24.56 -8.67
C THR A 127 0.15 -25.89 -7.88
N SER A 128 0.99 -26.00 -6.85
CA SER A 128 1.10 -27.21 -6.03
C SER A 128 -0.04 -27.41 -5.02
N VAL A 129 -0.88 -26.39 -4.81
CA VAL A 129 -2.03 -26.49 -3.90
C VAL A 129 -3.06 -27.49 -4.42
N SER A 130 -3.29 -27.54 -5.75
CA SER A 130 -4.24 -28.49 -6.36
C SER A 130 -3.78 -29.93 -6.15
N TRP A 131 -2.49 -30.21 -6.41
CA TRP A 131 -1.83 -31.48 -6.14
C TRP A 131 -2.01 -31.94 -4.69
N ARG A 132 -1.65 -31.09 -3.71
CA ARG A 132 -1.76 -31.43 -2.30
C ARG A 132 -3.21 -31.60 -1.83
N SER A 133 -4.14 -30.83 -2.40
CA SER A 133 -5.56 -30.93 -2.06
C SER A 133 -6.12 -32.28 -2.50
N LEU A 134 -5.79 -32.72 -3.71
CA LEU A 134 -6.21 -34.02 -4.25
C LEU A 134 -5.48 -35.18 -3.58
N ALA A 135 -4.17 -35.05 -3.31
CA ALA A 135 -3.43 -36.03 -2.52
C ALA A 135 -4.06 -36.23 -1.14
N ARG A 136 -4.53 -35.16 -0.49
CA ARG A 136 -5.25 -35.25 0.79
C ARG A 136 -6.64 -35.88 0.65
N LEU A 137 -7.38 -35.59 -0.44
CA LEU A 137 -8.65 -36.26 -0.73
C LEU A 137 -8.46 -37.78 -0.87
N TYR A 138 -7.47 -38.19 -1.66
CA TYR A 138 -7.21 -39.60 -1.94
C TYR A 138 -6.42 -40.32 -0.85
N ASN A 139 -6.00 -39.61 0.20
CA ASN A 139 -5.12 -40.12 1.24
C ASN A 139 -3.81 -40.73 0.67
N ALA A 140 -3.19 -40.03 -0.28
CA ALA A 140 -2.00 -40.47 -0.99
C ALA A 140 -0.76 -40.48 -0.06
N THR A 141 -0.18 -41.66 0.15
CA THR A 141 0.94 -41.90 1.07
C THR A 141 2.31 -41.54 0.52
N ALA A 142 2.46 -41.41 -0.80
CA ALA A 142 3.72 -41.04 -1.45
C ALA A 142 4.10 -39.57 -1.23
N PHE A 143 3.15 -38.72 -0.81
CA PHE A 143 3.40 -37.32 -0.49
C PHE A 143 4.02 -37.21 0.91
N PRO A 144 5.27 -36.75 1.04
CA PRO A 144 5.88 -36.58 2.35
C PRO A 144 5.14 -35.56 3.20
N ASP A 145 5.11 -35.77 4.52
CA ASP A 145 4.47 -34.85 5.47
C ASP A 145 5.01 -33.42 5.36
N CYS A 146 6.27 -33.26 4.99
CA CYS A 146 6.90 -31.95 4.86
C CYS A 146 6.35 -31.16 3.65
N VAL A 147 5.91 -31.85 2.58
CA VAL A 147 5.21 -31.24 1.43
C VAL A 147 3.82 -30.76 1.86
N HIS A 148 3.15 -31.49 2.74
CA HIS A 148 1.85 -31.11 3.32
C HIS A 148 1.92 -30.06 4.45
N TYR A 149 3.10 -29.53 4.78
CA TYR A 149 3.31 -28.63 5.92
C TYR A 149 2.93 -29.25 7.28
N ARG A 150 2.99 -30.58 7.40
CA ARG A 150 2.81 -31.29 8.68
C ARG A 150 4.13 -31.41 9.46
N SER A 151 5.26 -31.34 8.75
CA SER A 151 6.61 -31.29 9.32
C SER A 151 7.52 -30.32 8.52
N GLU A 152 8.63 -29.93 9.11
CA GLU A 152 9.66 -29.15 8.41
C GLU A 152 10.45 -30.05 7.44
N CYS A 153 10.79 -29.52 6.26
CA CYS A 153 11.64 -30.26 5.33
C CYS A 153 13.10 -30.08 5.73
N LYS A 154 13.87 -31.18 5.79
CA LYS A 154 15.30 -31.15 6.11
C LYS A 154 16.14 -30.42 5.05
N THR A 155 15.67 -30.44 3.80
CA THR A 155 16.33 -29.88 2.62
C THR A 155 15.32 -29.19 1.72
N ASP A 156 15.78 -28.22 0.93
CA ASP A 156 14.98 -27.55 -0.12
C ASP A 156 14.85 -28.39 -1.41
N MET A 157 15.39 -29.61 -1.37
CA MET A 157 15.39 -30.58 -2.47
C MET A 157 14.56 -31.80 -2.09
N LEU A 158 13.89 -32.38 -3.09
CA LEU A 158 13.10 -33.61 -3.04
C LEU A 158 13.80 -34.69 -3.88
N ASN A 159 13.85 -35.93 -3.38
CA ASN A 159 14.37 -37.05 -4.16
C ASN A 159 13.45 -37.30 -5.38
N GLN A 160 14.05 -37.45 -6.57
CA GLN A 160 13.32 -37.69 -7.80
C GLN A 160 12.49 -38.98 -7.75
N ALA A 161 12.95 -40.02 -7.04
CA ALA A 161 12.15 -41.22 -6.75
C ALA A 161 10.85 -40.90 -6.01
N THR A 162 10.91 -40.00 -5.02
CA THR A 162 9.73 -39.56 -4.27
C THR A 162 8.79 -38.75 -5.16
N ALA A 163 9.32 -37.84 -5.98
CA ALA A 163 8.53 -37.06 -6.92
C ALA A 163 7.83 -37.97 -7.95
N PHE A 164 8.53 -38.98 -8.49
CA PHE A 164 7.95 -39.98 -9.38
C PHE A 164 6.77 -40.71 -8.71
N ALA A 165 6.97 -41.21 -7.49
CA ALA A 165 5.94 -41.91 -6.73
C ALA A 165 4.73 -41.00 -6.43
N MET A 166 4.95 -39.72 -6.10
CA MET A 166 3.87 -38.74 -5.90
C MET A 166 3.00 -38.59 -7.15
N MET A 167 3.63 -38.41 -8.31
CA MET A 167 2.90 -38.22 -9.58
C MET A 167 2.18 -39.50 -10.02
N ASP A 168 2.86 -40.65 -9.93
CA ASP A 168 2.29 -41.94 -10.30
C ASP A 168 1.11 -42.33 -9.40
N GLN A 169 1.23 -42.13 -8.09
CA GLN A 169 0.14 -42.42 -7.15
C GLN A 169 -1.05 -41.47 -7.37
N LEU A 170 -0.82 -40.18 -7.64
CA LEU A 170 -1.90 -39.23 -7.90
C LEU A 170 -2.65 -39.57 -9.20
N ALA A 171 -1.93 -39.94 -10.26
CA ALA A 171 -2.53 -40.42 -11.51
C ALA A 171 -3.33 -41.72 -11.28
N THR A 172 -2.76 -42.67 -10.53
CA THR A 172 -3.41 -43.95 -10.19
C THR A 172 -4.70 -43.77 -9.41
N HIS A 173 -4.71 -42.96 -8.35
CA HIS A 173 -5.93 -42.71 -7.58
C HIS A 173 -6.98 -41.95 -8.38
N THR A 174 -6.58 -41.03 -9.26
CA THR A 174 -7.54 -40.34 -10.14
C THR A 174 -8.15 -41.31 -11.16
N ALA A 175 -7.37 -42.27 -11.68
CA ALA A 175 -7.87 -43.33 -12.54
C ALA A 175 -8.83 -44.29 -11.81
N GLN A 176 -8.50 -44.68 -10.58
CA GLN A 176 -9.39 -45.50 -9.74
C GLN A 176 -10.69 -44.77 -9.43
N TRP A 177 -10.62 -43.48 -9.09
CA TRP A 177 -11.80 -42.64 -8.87
C TRP A 177 -12.70 -42.62 -10.11
N HIS A 178 -12.10 -42.45 -11.29
CA HIS A 178 -12.80 -42.47 -12.55
C HIS A 178 -13.51 -43.82 -12.79
N ASN A 179 -12.82 -44.94 -12.59
CA ASN A 179 -13.37 -46.28 -12.79
C ASN A 179 -14.50 -46.60 -11.80
N ASN A 180 -14.34 -46.21 -10.53
CA ASN A 180 -15.35 -46.46 -9.49
C ASN A 180 -16.67 -45.72 -9.77
N GLN A 181 -16.60 -44.48 -10.26
CA GLN A 181 -17.80 -43.73 -10.60
C GLN A 181 -18.43 -44.14 -11.95
N GLY A 182 -17.63 -44.67 -12.88
CA GLY A 182 -18.09 -45.15 -14.18
C GLY A 182 -19.02 -46.37 -14.12
N THR A 183 -19.03 -47.12 -13.01
CA THR A 183 -19.92 -48.29 -12.83
C THR A 183 -21.37 -47.92 -12.49
N ASN A 184 -21.59 -46.73 -11.90
CA ASN A 184 -22.92 -46.27 -11.45
C ASN A 184 -23.57 -45.24 -12.38
N HIS A 185 -22.85 -44.71 -13.38
CA HIS A 185 -23.32 -43.64 -14.26
C HIS A 185 -23.21 -44.02 -15.73
N ARG A 186 -24.10 -43.48 -16.57
CA ARG A 186 -24.16 -43.80 -18.01
C ARG A 186 -22.79 -43.58 -18.67
N PRO A 187 -22.35 -44.44 -19.60
CA PRO A 187 -20.99 -44.48 -20.19
C PRO A 187 -20.55 -43.24 -21.00
N SER A 188 -21.33 -42.16 -20.99
CA SER A 188 -21.08 -40.91 -21.73
C SER A 188 -20.58 -39.76 -20.84
N ILE A 189 -20.36 -40.01 -19.54
CA ILE A 189 -19.95 -39.03 -18.53
C ILE A 189 -18.50 -39.38 -18.14
N VAL A 190 -17.57 -38.43 -18.27
CA VAL A 190 -16.22 -38.58 -17.71
C VAL A 190 -16.31 -38.14 -16.25
N PRO A 191 -16.27 -39.06 -15.25
CA PRO A 191 -16.28 -38.68 -13.85
C PRO A 191 -15.04 -37.86 -13.51
N ARG A 192 -15.26 -36.87 -12.64
CA ARG A 192 -14.25 -35.91 -12.18
C ARG A 192 -14.25 -35.90 -10.66
N ALA A 193 -13.07 -35.69 -10.07
CA ALA A 193 -13.00 -35.34 -8.65
C ALA A 193 -12.96 -33.82 -8.55
N VAL A 194 -13.98 -33.22 -7.94
CA VAL A 194 -14.01 -31.77 -7.69
C VAL A 194 -13.84 -31.52 -6.22
N VAL A 195 -12.87 -30.67 -5.89
CA VAL A 195 -12.45 -30.42 -4.52
C VAL A 195 -12.32 -28.93 -4.28
N ARG A 196 -12.97 -28.45 -3.23
CA ARG A 196 -12.78 -27.10 -2.73
C ARG A 196 -11.77 -27.12 -1.62
N SER A 197 -10.66 -26.40 -1.81
CA SER A 197 -9.61 -26.30 -0.79
C SER A 197 -9.47 -24.90 -0.24
N THR A 198 -9.17 -24.85 1.05
CA THR A 198 -8.87 -23.63 1.80
C THR A 198 -7.39 -23.65 2.16
N PHE A 199 -6.64 -22.63 1.76
CA PHE A 199 -5.18 -22.58 1.88
C PHE A 199 -4.70 -21.21 2.36
N GLN A 200 -3.50 -21.14 2.93
CA GLN A 200 -2.85 -19.88 3.27
C GLN A 200 -2.07 -19.34 2.07
N TRP A 201 -1.89 -18.03 1.98
CA TRP A 201 -0.96 -17.46 1.01
C TRP A 201 -0.13 -16.36 1.68
N HIS A 202 1.10 -16.71 2.06
CA HIS A 202 2.11 -15.76 2.55
C HIS A 202 3.26 -15.66 1.55
N ASP A 203 3.89 -14.50 1.46
CA ASP A 203 4.97 -14.24 0.48
C ASP A 203 5.76 -12.98 0.81
N ARG A 204 5.10 -12.00 1.42
CA ARG A 204 5.68 -10.69 1.72
C ARG A 204 5.64 -10.37 3.19
N LEU A 205 6.52 -9.47 3.63
CA LEU A 205 6.63 -9.06 5.03
C LEU A 205 5.28 -8.61 5.60
N HIS A 206 4.50 -7.82 4.85
CA HIS A 206 3.24 -7.30 5.34
C HIS A 206 2.16 -8.37 5.59
N HIS A 207 2.31 -9.59 5.08
CA HIS A 207 1.42 -10.69 5.44
C HIS A 207 1.64 -11.17 6.89
N TYR A 208 2.84 -10.96 7.44
CA TYR A 208 3.18 -11.28 8.82
C TYR A 208 2.89 -10.12 9.79
N LEU A 209 2.50 -8.95 9.28
CA LEU A 209 2.10 -7.81 10.10
C LEU A 209 0.61 -7.93 10.48
N MET A 210 0.35 -8.15 11.77
CA MET A 210 -1.01 -8.28 12.32
C MET A 210 -1.87 -9.35 11.61
N PRO A 211 -1.40 -10.61 11.49
CA PRO A 211 -2.08 -11.63 10.69
C PRO A 211 -3.49 -11.94 11.21
N ALA A 212 -3.72 -11.90 12.53
CA ALA A 212 -5.03 -12.17 13.14
C ALA A 212 -6.15 -11.23 12.66
N PHE A 213 -5.82 -9.99 12.31
CA PHE A 213 -6.80 -8.99 11.88
C PHE A 213 -6.94 -8.91 10.36
N PHE A 214 -5.88 -9.22 9.63
CA PHE A 214 -5.79 -8.87 8.22
C PHE A 214 -5.52 -10.03 7.26
N THR A 215 -5.17 -11.21 7.76
CA THR A 215 -4.97 -12.39 6.91
C THR A 215 -6.22 -13.24 6.93
N ARG A 216 -6.71 -13.58 5.75
CA ARG A 216 -7.79 -14.55 5.57
C ARG A 216 -7.28 -15.69 4.71
N PRO A 217 -7.72 -16.93 4.99
CA PRO A 217 -7.35 -18.04 4.14
C PRO A 217 -8.03 -17.89 2.78
N TRP A 218 -7.30 -18.27 1.76
CA TRP A 218 -7.72 -18.25 0.37
C TRP A 218 -8.49 -19.54 0.07
N LYS A 219 -9.38 -19.45 -0.91
CA LYS A 219 -10.16 -20.61 -1.37
C LYS A 219 -9.98 -20.80 -2.86
N ARG A 220 -9.91 -22.07 -3.26
CA ARG A 220 -9.85 -22.44 -4.67
C ARG A 220 -10.63 -23.70 -4.95
N THR A 221 -11.08 -23.81 -6.19
CA THR A 221 -11.73 -25.00 -6.73
C THR A 221 -10.72 -25.75 -7.57
N ASN A 222 -10.51 -27.02 -7.26
CA ASN A 222 -9.62 -27.93 -7.96
C ASN A 222 -10.48 -29.02 -8.60
N GLN A 223 -10.12 -29.42 -9.81
CA GLN A 223 -10.75 -30.50 -10.55
C GLN A 223 -9.67 -31.42 -11.08
N ALA A 224 -9.79 -32.72 -10.80
CA ALA A 224 -9.00 -33.75 -11.45
C ALA A 224 -9.85 -34.46 -12.51
N THR A 225 -9.33 -34.54 -13.72
CA THR A 225 -9.94 -35.25 -14.84
C THR A 225 -8.94 -36.27 -15.38
N TYR A 226 -9.33 -37.55 -15.39
CA TYR A 226 -8.54 -38.62 -15.97
C TYR A 226 -9.01 -38.93 -17.39
N PHE A 227 -8.04 -39.06 -18.30
CA PHE A 227 -8.27 -39.49 -19.67
C PHE A 227 -7.61 -40.85 -19.88
N PRO A 228 -8.40 -41.93 -19.96
CA PRO A 228 -7.86 -43.26 -20.20
C PRO A 228 -7.33 -43.41 -21.63
N PRO A 229 -6.42 -44.36 -21.88
CA PRO A 229 -5.72 -44.52 -23.15
C PRO A 229 -6.66 -44.69 -24.37
N PHE A 230 -7.77 -45.42 -24.20
CA PHE A 230 -8.76 -45.61 -25.27
C PHE A 230 -9.51 -44.33 -25.66
N LEU A 231 -9.63 -43.34 -24.76
CA LEU A 231 -10.16 -42.02 -25.10
C LEU A 231 -9.10 -41.13 -25.72
N LEU A 232 -7.83 -41.35 -25.36
CA LEU A 232 -6.69 -40.60 -25.89
C LEU A 232 -6.31 -41.05 -27.31
N SER A 233 -6.52 -42.30 -27.69
CA SER A 233 -6.35 -42.74 -29.08
C SER A 233 -7.29 -42.01 -30.04
N ASN A 234 -8.48 -41.62 -29.56
CA ASN A 234 -9.48 -40.85 -30.32
C ASN A 234 -9.37 -39.32 -30.12
N LEU A 235 -8.36 -38.84 -29.38
CA LEU A 235 -8.17 -37.41 -29.13
C LEU A 235 -8.01 -36.54 -30.38
N PRO A 236 -7.37 -36.99 -31.49
CA PRO A 236 -7.24 -36.19 -32.71
C PRO A 236 -8.59 -35.71 -33.26
N VAL A 237 -9.66 -36.47 -33.01
CA VAL A 237 -11.01 -36.18 -33.48
C VAL A 237 -11.83 -35.40 -32.44
N LEU A 238 -11.56 -35.63 -31.14
CA LEU A 238 -12.40 -35.13 -30.04
C LEU A 238 -11.79 -33.98 -29.24
N GLY A 239 -10.46 -33.82 -29.22
CA GLY A 239 -9.73 -32.83 -28.42
C GLY A 239 -9.91 -32.97 -26.89
N VAL A 240 -8.99 -32.40 -26.09
CA VAL A 240 -9.15 -32.34 -24.61
C VAL A 240 -10.39 -31.53 -24.23
N CYS A 241 -10.67 -30.44 -24.97
CA CYS A 241 -11.78 -29.50 -24.72
C CYS A 241 -12.95 -29.62 -25.72
N GLY A 242 -13.03 -30.67 -26.56
CA GLY A 242 -14.03 -30.69 -27.64
C GLY A 242 -15.48 -30.81 -27.17
N LEU A 243 -16.37 -30.27 -27.98
CA LEU A 243 -17.80 -30.03 -27.70
C LEU A 243 -18.63 -31.32 -27.56
N ALA A 244 -18.16 -32.45 -28.08
CA ALA A 244 -18.87 -33.74 -28.00
C ALA A 244 -18.85 -34.36 -26.58
N ARG A 245 -18.10 -33.78 -25.63
CA ARG A 245 -17.97 -34.30 -24.26
C ARG A 245 -18.85 -33.52 -23.29
N ARG A 246 -19.74 -34.22 -22.58
CA ARG A 246 -20.60 -33.62 -21.54
C ARG A 246 -19.82 -33.15 -20.30
N LEU A 247 -18.62 -33.67 -20.05
CA LEU A 247 -17.70 -33.17 -19.03
C LEU A 247 -16.30 -32.96 -19.60
N ARG A 248 -15.78 -31.75 -19.39
CA ARG A 248 -14.47 -31.26 -19.82
C ARG A 248 -13.73 -30.66 -18.61
N PRO A 249 -12.40 -30.53 -18.66
CA PRO A 249 -11.66 -29.76 -17.66
C PRO A 249 -12.24 -28.34 -17.55
N ALA A 250 -12.29 -27.78 -16.33
CA ALA A 250 -12.92 -26.49 -16.05
C ALA A 250 -12.34 -25.35 -16.90
N PHE A 251 -11.02 -25.37 -17.14
CA PHE A 251 -10.38 -24.35 -17.96
C PHE A 251 -10.90 -24.29 -19.40
N CYS A 252 -11.50 -25.35 -19.92
CA CYS A 252 -12.04 -25.36 -21.30
C CYS A 252 -13.20 -24.37 -21.50
N GLU A 253 -13.80 -23.86 -20.42
CA GLU A 253 -14.88 -22.86 -20.45
C GLU A 253 -14.37 -21.44 -20.19
N ASP A 254 -13.09 -21.30 -19.84
CA ASP A 254 -12.50 -20.02 -19.52
C ASP A 254 -11.97 -19.31 -20.78
N LEU A 255 -11.79 -17.99 -20.67
CA LEU A 255 -11.28 -17.14 -21.76
C LEU A 255 -9.74 -17.11 -21.86
N TRP A 256 -9.05 -17.46 -20.78
CA TRP A 256 -7.58 -17.41 -20.67
C TRP A 256 -6.77 -18.50 -21.41
N PRO A 257 -7.27 -19.72 -21.71
CA PRO A 257 -6.47 -20.80 -22.29
C PRO A 257 -5.88 -20.53 -23.68
N ASN A 258 -6.32 -19.46 -24.35
CA ASN A 258 -5.79 -19.05 -25.64
C ASN A 258 -4.60 -18.08 -25.48
N PHE A 259 -3.40 -18.65 -25.32
CA PHE A 259 -2.16 -17.89 -25.11
C PHE A 259 -1.78 -17.03 -26.31
N ARG A 260 -2.25 -17.35 -27.54
CA ARG A 260 -2.03 -16.47 -28.70
C ARG A 260 -2.59 -15.07 -28.51
N ARG A 261 -3.67 -14.94 -27.73
CA ARG A 261 -4.33 -13.64 -27.46
C ARG A 261 -3.80 -12.98 -26.20
N SER A 262 -3.40 -13.76 -25.20
CA SER A 262 -3.00 -13.26 -23.88
C SER A 262 -1.49 -13.08 -23.71
N CYS A 263 -0.66 -13.68 -24.57
CA CYS A 263 0.79 -13.55 -24.45
C CYS A 263 1.35 -12.23 -25.00
N ARG A 264 2.22 -11.60 -24.20
CA ARG A 264 2.99 -10.42 -24.61
C ARG A 264 4.25 -10.82 -25.38
N PRO A 265 4.74 -9.99 -26.32
CA PRO A 265 5.99 -10.27 -27.04
C PRO A 265 7.20 -10.50 -26.11
N VAL A 266 7.23 -9.82 -24.97
CA VAL A 266 8.31 -9.96 -23.96
C VAL A 266 8.30 -11.34 -23.30
N ASP A 267 7.11 -11.94 -23.15
CA ASP A 267 6.92 -13.25 -22.51
C ASP A 267 6.93 -14.42 -23.50
N ALA A 268 7.22 -14.15 -24.79
CA ALA A 268 7.15 -15.11 -25.88
C ALA A 268 7.80 -16.48 -25.58
N PRO A 269 9.00 -16.57 -24.97
CA PRO A 269 9.64 -17.86 -24.71
C PRO A 269 8.84 -18.78 -23.75
N ARG A 270 8.00 -18.20 -22.88
CA ARG A 270 7.28 -18.92 -21.82
C ARG A 270 5.79 -19.09 -22.10
N CYS A 271 5.30 -18.66 -23.26
CA CYS A 271 3.86 -18.61 -23.55
C CYS A 271 3.49 -19.13 -24.96
N GLN A 272 4.45 -19.66 -25.72
CA GLN A 272 4.29 -20.06 -27.13
C GLN A 272 3.49 -21.36 -27.35
N VAL A 273 2.52 -21.66 -26.50
CA VAL A 273 1.74 -22.92 -26.52
C VAL A 273 0.40 -22.81 -27.27
N GLY A 274 0.12 -21.68 -27.92
CA GLY A 274 -1.08 -21.57 -28.75
C GLY A 274 -2.36 -21.58 -27.91
N HIS A 275 -3.05 -22.72 -27.91
CA HIS A 275 -4.17 -23.01 -27.02
C HIS A 275 -3.78 -24.16 -26.10
N VAL A 276 -4.01 -24.02 -24.78
CA VAL A 276 -3.58 -25.01 -23.77
C VAL A 276 -4.00 -26.44 -24.15
N SER A 277 -5.24 -26.65 -24.59
CA SER A 277 -5.72 -27.99 -24.98
C SER A 277 -4.97 -28.59 -26.18
N VAL A 278 -4.50 -27.76 -27.11
CA VAL A 278 -3.77 -28.19 -28.30
C VAL A 278 -2.34 -28.56 -27.92
N ASP A 279 -1.72 -27.80 -27.03
CA ASP A 279 -0.38 -28.12 -26.50
C ASP A 279 -0.37 -29.43 -25.70
N ILE A 280 -1.36 -29.64 -24.82
CA ILE A 280 -1.53 -30.91 -24.09
C ILE A 280 -1.64 -32.09 -25.07
N GLN A 281 -2.42 -31.93 -26.15
CA GLN A 281 -2.57 -32.95 -27.17
C GLN A 281 -1.27 -33.20 -27.94
N ALA A 282 -0.55 -32.14 -28.32
CA ALA A 282 0.74 -32.25 -29.02
C ALA A 282 1.78 -32.99 -28.16
N ARG A 283 1.79 -32.73 -26.84
CA ARG A 283 2.66 -33.41 -25.86
C ARG A 283 2.33 -34.89 -25.73
N TYR A 284 1.05 -35.22 -25.60
CA TYR A 284 0.60 -36.61 -25.63
C TYR A 284 1.06 -37.33 -26.90
N GLN A 285 0.84 -36.71 -28.08
CA GLN A 285 1.25 -37.28 -29.35
C GLN A 285 2.77 -37.43 -29.48
N ALA A 286 3.55 -36.54 -28.87
CA ALA A 286 5.02 -36.64 -28.85
C ALA A 286 5.47 -37.83 -28.00
N LEU A 287 4.91 -37.99 -26.79
CA LEU A 287 5.24 -39.12 -25.92
C LEU A 287 4.78 -40.46 -26.50
N GLN A 288 3.60 -40.52 -27.13
CA GLN A 288 3.13 -41.75 -27.78
C GLN A 288 4.01 -42.15 -28.98
N ARG A 289 4.64 -41.18 -29.67
CA ARG A 289 5.62 -41.46 -30.73
C ARG A 289 6.97 -41.91 -30.19
N GLU A 290 7.35 -41.42 -29.02
CA GLU A 290 8.58 -41.80 -28.33
C GLU A 290 8.49 -43.23 -27.76
N PHE A 291 7.31 -43.65 -27.28
CA PHE A 291 7.05 -44.97 -26.72
C PHE A 291 5.87 -45.68 -27.43
N PRO A 292 6.08 -46.21 -28.65
CA PRO A 292 4.99 -46.78 -29.47
C PRO A 292 4.36 -48.03 -28.85
N ASP A 293 5.16 -48.87 -28.18
CA ASP A 293 4.71 -50.11 -27.56
C ASP A 293 4.12 -49.91 -26.16
N ALA A 294 4.17 -48.68 -25.64
CA ALA A 294 3.68 -48.33 -24.33
C ALA A 294 2.31 -47.64 -24.40
N VAL A 295 1.61 -47.70 -23.28
CA VAL A 295 0.30 -47.08 -23.11
C VAL A 295 0.48 -45.76 -22.38
N VAL A 296 0.03 -44.66 -22.99
CA VAL A 296 0.06 -43.33 -22.37
C VAL A 296 -1.31 -42.98 -21.82
N ASP A 297 -1.37 -42.57 -20.55
CA ASP A 297 -2.55 -41.94 -19.95
C ASP A 297 -2.27 -40.48 -19.52
N LEU A 298 -3.35 -39.71 -19.34
CA LEU A 298 -3.29 -38.29 -19.06
C LEU A 298 -4.19 -37.96 -17.88
N THR A 299 -3.62 -37.33 -16.87
CA THR A 299 -4.36 -36.69 -15.78
C THR A 299 -4.24 -35.18 -15.91
N VAL A 300 -5.37 -34.49 -15.89
CA VAL A 300 -5.43 -33.03 -15.96
C VAL A 300 -5.99 -32.48 -14.65
N LEU A 301 -5.20 -31.65 -13.99
CA LEU A 301 -5.56 -30.96 -12.77
C LEU A 301 -5.84 -29.50 -13.13
N SER A 302 -7.10 -29.08 -13.06
CA SER A 302 -7.49 -27.69 -13.28
C SER A 302 -7.81 -27.05 -11.95
N SER A 303 -7.23 -25.89 -11.68
CA SER A 303 -7.45 -25.16 -10.44
C SER A 303 -7.70 -23.68 -10.72
N VAL A 304 -8.71 -23.14 -10.04
CA VAL A 304 -9.11 -21.74 -10.14
C VAL A 304 -9.37 -21.22 -8.73
N GLU A 305 -8.67 -20.15 -8.35
CA GLU A 305 -8.93 -19.42 -7.12
C GLU A 305 -10.27 -18.68 -7.20
N ASP A 306 -10.95 -18.55 -6.07
CA ASP A 306 -12.14 -17.69 -5.99
C ASP A 306 -11.78 -16.24 -6.36
N LEU A 307 -12.78 -15.47 -6.79
CA LEU A 307 -12.60 -14.07 -7.07
C LEU A 307 -12.40 -13.29 -5.76
N HIS A 308 -11.18 -12.80 -5.52
CA HIS A 308 -10.85 -12.07 -4.30
C HIS A 308 -11.09 -10.58 -4.49
N ALA A 309 -12.04 -10.03 -3.74
CA ALA A 309 -12.34 -8.61 -3.73
C ALA A 309 -11.34 -7.87 -2.84
N ASN A 310 -10.61 -6.91 -3.43
CA ASN A 310 -9.74 -6.02 -2.69
C ASN A 310 -10.58 -4.85 -2.13
N LYS A 311 -10.75 -4.80 -0.81
CA LYS A 311 -11.47 -3.70 -0.13
C LYS A 311 -10.55 -2.59 0.38
N GLY A 312 -9.32 -2.58 -0.11
CA GLY A 312 -8.27 -1.64 0.25
C GLY A 312 -8.48 -0.20 -0.21
N GLY A 313 -9.53 0.08 -0.99
CA GLY A 313 -9.74 1.39 -1.59
C GLY A 313 -11.16 1.55 -2.13
N LEU A 314 -11.36 2.60 -2.91
CA LEU A 314 -12.65 2.92 -3.54
C LEU A 314 -12.80 2.32 -4.94
N SER A 315 -11.70 2.04 -5.64
CA SER A 315 -11.76 1.28 -6.89
C SER A 315 -12.25 -0.15 -6.63
N ILE A 316 -13.07 -0.64 -7.53
CA ILE A 316 -13.51 -2.02 -7.53
C ILE A 316 -12.38 -2.85 -8.13
N GLU A 317 -11.80 -3.73 -7.32
CA GLU A 317 -10.71 -4.57 -7.76
C GLU A 317 -10.92 -6.01 -7.33
N TYR A 318 -10.80 -6.90 -8.31
CA TYR A 318 -10.85 -8.33 -8.11
C TYR A 318 -9.63 -9.02 -8.70
N PHE A 319 -9.22 -10.08 -8.04
CA PHE A 319 -8.09 -10.88 -8.47
C PHE A 319 -8.40 -12.37 -8.34
N ARG A 320 -7.96 -13.16 -9.33
CA ARG A 320 -7.97 -14.62 -9.26
C ARG A 320 -6.76 -15.20 -9.97
N ARG A 321 -6.13 -16.23 -9.39
CA ARG A 321 -5.16 -17.08 -10.10
C ARG A 321 -5.84 -18.31 -10.65
N PHE A 322 -5.27 -18.83 -11.72
CA PHE A 322 -5.68 -20.07 -12.34
C PHE A 322 -4.44 -20.87 -12.72
N ASP A 323 -4.57 -22.18 -12.70
CA ASP A 323 -3.51 -23.09 -13.03
C ASP A 323 -4.06 -24.41 -13.60
N VAL A 324 -3.32 -24.98 -14.55
CA VAL A 324 -3.56 -26.31 -15.10
C VAL A 324 -2.26 -27.07 -15.02
N SER A 325 -2.25 -28.20 -14.32
CA SER A 325 -1.13 -29.14 -14.32
C SER A 325 -1.54 -30.39 -15.07
N THR A 326 -0.65 -30.93 -15.89
CA THR A 326 -0.86 -32.19 -16.59
C THR A 326 0.17 -33.21 -16.16
N ILE A 327 -0.29 -34.42 -15.89
CA ILE A 327 0.53 -35.59 -15.62
C ILE A 327 0.33 -36.53 -16.80
N LEU A 328 1.31 -36.61 -17.68
CA LEU A 328 1.36 -37.62 -18.72
C LEU A 328 2.18 -38.78 -18.20
N ARG A 329 1.62 -39.98 -18.26
CA ARG A 329 2.26 -41.17 -17.70
C ARG A 329 2.30 -42.28 -18.73
N VAL A 330 3.50 -42.81 -18.94
CA VAL A 330 3.80 -43.89 -19.88
C VAL A 330 3.90 -45.19 -19.09
N ARG A 331 3.11 -46.21 -19.48
CA ARG A 331 3.03 -47.50 -18.80
C ARG A 331 3.36 -48.64 -19.75
N SER A 332 4.12 -49.63 -19.26
CA SER A 332 4.28 -50.92 -19.90
C SER A 332 3.27 -51.89 -19.30
N CYS A 333 2.37 -52.42 -20.14
CA CYS A 333 1.30 -53.33 -19.74
C CYS A 333 1.46 -54.68 -20.44
N PRO A 334 2.25 -55.61 -19.89
CA PRO A 334 2.41 -56.95 -20.46
C PRO A 334 1.05 -57.68 -20.45
N GLY A 335 0.52 -57.96 -21.64
CA GLY A 335 -0.81 -58.57 -21.82
C GLY A 335 -1.95 -57.58 -22.12
N GLY A 336 -1.65 -56.30 -22.38
CA GLY A 336 -2.61 -55.29 -22.82
C GLY A 336 -3.41 -54.63 -21.68
N LEU A 337 -4.27 -53.68 -22.07
CA LEU A 337 -5.07 -52.83 -21.15
C LEU A 337 -6.05 -53.58 -20.25
N GLN A 338 -6.31 -54.87 -20.51
CA GLN A 338 -7.26 -55.68 -19.72
C GLN A 338 -6.70 -56.12 -18.36
N LYS A 339 -5.37 -56.10 -18.18
CA LYS A 339 -4.70 -56.45 -16.92
C LYS A 339 -4.03 -55.21 -16.32
N GLU A 340 -4.83 -54.19 -15.97
CA GLU A 340 -4.31 -52.95 -15.37
C GLU A 340 -3.42 -53.18 -14.15
N ALA A 341 -3.67 -54.25 -13.38
CA ALA A 341 -2.88 -54.63 -12.21
C ALA A 341 -1.42 -55.06 -12.53
N LEU A 342 -1.10 -55.38 -13.79
CA LEU A 342 0.24 -55.75 -14.23
C LEU A 342 0.98 -54.59 -14.94
N CYS A 343 0.33 -53.43 -15.08
CA CYS A 343 0.94 -52.28 -15.74
C CYS A 343 1.95 -51.60 -14.82
N GLN A 344 3.19 -51.44 -15.29
CA GLN A 344 4.23 -50.68 -14.59
C GLN A 344 4.45 -49.33 -15.26
N THR A 345 4.53 -48.28 -14.44
CA THR A 345 4.87 -46.93 -14.91
C THR A 345 6.35 -46.81 -15.23
N MET A 346 6.65 -46.38 -16.46
CA MET A 346 8.03 -46.19 -16.93
C MET A 346 8.46 -44.73 -16.89
N VAL A 347 7.59 -43.80 -17.29
CA VAL A 347 7.90 -42.37 -17.38
C VAL A 347 6.72 -41.55 -16.90
N VAL A 348 7.00 -40.46 -16.19
CA VAL A 348 6.01 -39.45 -15.82
C VAL A 348 6.51 -38.05 -16.21
N ASP A 349 5.64 -37.26 -16.82
CA ASP A 349 5.90 -35.90 -17.30
C ASP A 349 4.93 -34.91 -16.62
N ASP A 350 5.46 -33.96 -15.85
CA ASP A 350 4.74 -32.86 -15.19
C ASP A 350 4.94 -31.58 -15.99
N PHE A 351 3.85 -31.10 -16.57
CA PHE A 351 3.81 -29.85 -17.32
C PHE A 351 2.72 -28.93 -16.78
N ARG A 352 3.01 -27.63 -16.70
CA ARG A 352 2.12 -26.67 -16.05
C ARG A 352 1.85 -25.44 -16.90
N TYR A 353 0.62 -24.97 -16.78
CA TYR A 353 0.11 -23.73 -17.31
C TYR A 353 -0.41 -22.90 -16.14
N GLU A 354 -0.03 -21.63 -16.03
CA GLU A 354 -0.52 -20.77 -14.95
C GLU A 354 -0.68 -19.33 -15.39
N GLY A 355 -1.50 -18.61 -14.64
CA GLY A 355 -1.66 -17.17 -14.82
C GLY A 355 -2.60 -16.58 -13.79
N ALA A 356 -2.87 -15.28 -13.95
CA ALA A 356 -3.80 -14.58 -13.10
C ALA A 356 -4.54 -13.47 -13.84
N VAL A 357 -5.83 -13.38 -13.54
CA VAL A 357 -6.73 -12.33 -14.04
C VAL A 357 -6.91 -11.26 -12.97
N TYR A 358 -6.86 -10.00 -13.39
CA TYR A 358 -7.19 -8.84 -12.58
C TYR A 358 -8.37 -8.12 -13.21
N VAL A 359 -9.42 -7.87 -12.44
CA VAL A 359 -10.60 -7.11 -12.89
C VAL A 359 -10.62 -5.78 -12.14
N THR A 360 -10.69 -4.65 -12.85
CA THR A 360 -10.63 -3.34 -12.21
C THR A 360 -11.35 -2.25 -13.02
N ASP A 361 -11.94 -1.28 -12.30
CA ASP A 361 -12.53 -0.05 -12.84
C ASP A 361 -11.60 1.17 -12.69
N VAL A 362 -10.33 0.99 -12.28
CA VAL A 362 -9.42 2.10 -11.92
C VAL A 362 -9.19 3.10 -13.06
N VAL A 363 -9.30 2.64 -14.31
CA VAL A 363 -9.18 3.49 -15.51
C VAL A 363 -10.37 4.47 -15.62
N GLU A 364 -11.57 4.04 -15.22
CA GLU A 364 -12.77 4.88 -15.20
C GLU A 364 -12.63 6.02 -14.16
N TRP A 365 -11.91 5.75 -13.07
CA TRP A 365 -11.60 6.73 -12.02
C TRP A 365 -10.51 7.73 -12.42
N PHE A 366 -9.82 7.55 -13.54
CA PHE A 366 -8.66 8.36 -13.93
C PHE A 366 -8.95 9.86 -13.88
N THR A 367 -10.07 10.31 -14.45
CA THR A 367 -10.42 11.75 -14.51
C THR A 367 -10.57 12.35 -13.11
N ILE A 368 -11.19 11.62 -12.19
CA ILE A 368 -11.43 12.07 -10.81
C ILE A 368 -10.09 12.13 -10.06
N VAL A 369 -9.28 11.07 -10.13
CA VAL A 369 -7.96 11.00 -9.50
C VAL A 369 -7.04 12.10 -10.03
N ALA A 370 -7.05 12.30 -11.35
CA ALA A 370 -6.28 13.34 -12.01
C ALA A 370 -6.69 14.73 -11.54
N ALA A 371 -7.98 15.03 -11.53
CA ALA A 371 -8.50 16.32 -11.06
C ALA A 371 -8.11 16.58 -9.60
N LEU A 372 -8.27 15.59 -8.71
CA LEU A 372 -7.91 15.71 -7.30
C LEU A 372 -6.43 16.05 -7.11
N ARG A 373 -5.53 15.33 -7.81
CA ARG A 373 -4.08 15.58 -7.74
C ARG A 373 -3.70 16.93 -8.32
N VAL A 374 -4.24 17.30 -9.49
CA VAL A 374 -3.95 18.59 -10.13
C VAL A 374 -4.46 19.74 -9.28
N MET A 375 -5.66 19.65 -8.70
CA MET A 375 -6.20 20.68 -7.80
C MET A 375 -5.30 20.85 -6.56
N ALA A 376 -4.89 19.75 -5.93
CA ALA A 376 -4.03 19.79 -4.76
C ALA A 376 -2.65 20.38 -5.08
N GLN A 377 -2.04 19.96 -6.19
CA GLN A 377 -0.75 20.45 -6.67
C GLN A 377 -0.81 21.95 -7.02
N THR A 378 -1.86 22.38 -7.73
CA THR A 378 -2.08 23.78 -8.10
C THR A 378 -2.27 24.64 -6.86
N TYR A 379 -3.04 24.16 -5.87
CA TYR A 379 -3.22 24.84 -4.60
C TYR A 379 -1.88 25.04 -3.88
N PHE A 380 -1.02 24.02 -3.84
CA PHE A 380 0.32 24.14 -3.26
C PHE A 380 1.20 25.13 -4.02
N GLY A 381 1.17 25.10 -5.35
CA GLY A 381 1.89 26.04 -6.20
C GLY A 381 1.47 27.49 -5.93
N LEU A 382 0.17 27.77 -5.94
CA LEU A 382 -0.37 29.11 -5.64
C LEU A 382 0.00 29.56 -4.21
N ARG A 383 -0.09 28.66 -3.23
CA ARG A 383 0.29 28.95 -1.85
C ARG A 383 1.77 29.30 -1.72
N LEU A 384 2.65 28.60 -2.44
CA LEU A 384 4.07 28.90 -2.47
C LEU A 384 4.33 30.27 -3.12
N VAL A 385 3.69 30.56 -4.25
CA VAL A 385 3.77 31.87 -4.93
C VAL A 385 3.32 32.99 -4.00
N PHE A 386 2.18 32.85 -3.32
CA PHE A 386 1.71 33.85 -2.36
C PHE A 386 2.62 33.98 -1.14
N LEU A 387 3.28 32.90 -0.71
CA LEU A 387 4.28 32.98 0.35
C LEU A 387 5.47 33.84 -0.09
N PHE A 388 6.01 33.60 -1.29
CA PHE A 388 7.11 34.41 -1.85
C PHE A 388 6.68 35.87 -2.07
N ALA A 389 5.51 36.11 -2.66
CA ALA A 389 5.01 37.47 -2.90
C ALA A 389 4.74 38.22 -1.59
N GLY A 390 4.10 37.56 -0.61
CA GLY A 390 3.81 38.13 0.69
C GLY A 390 5.07 38.42 1.51
N THR A 391 6.05 37.52 1.48
CA THR A 391 7.34 37.74 2.15
C THR A 391 8.15 38.84 1.47
N PHE A 392 8.14 38.91 0.14
CA PHE A 392 8.76 40.01 -0.61
C PHE A 392 8.13 41.36 -0.26
N ALA A 393 6.79 41.44 -0.29
CA ALA A 393 6.06 42.65 0.08
C ALA A 393 6.34 43.08 1.53
N ALA A 394 6.36 42.12 2.47
CA ALA A 394 6.70 42.37 3.86
C ALA A 394 8.14 42.89 4.03
N ARG A 395 9.12 42.26 3.37
CA ARG A 395 10.52 42.70 3.41
C ARG A 395 10.71 44.06 2.78
N ARG A 396 10.01 44.38 1.69
CA ARG A 396 10.06 45.70 1.05
C ARG A 396 9.53 46.82 1.95
N GLN A 397 8.58 46.51 2.84
CA GLN A 397 8.03 47.48 3.79
C GLN A 397 8.90 47.68 5.04
N GLU A 398 9.89 46.83 5.30
CA GLU A 398 10.81 47.03 6.42
C GLU A 398 11.73 48.23 6.15
N LYS A 399 11.84 49.15 7.10
CA LYS A 399 12.68 50.37 6.98
C LYS A 399 14.12 50.08 6.51
N LYS A 400 14.65 48.92 6.86
CA LYS A 400 15.99 48.43 6.45
C LYS A 400 16.13 48.20 4.94
N TYR A 401 15.04 47.85 4.26
CA TYR A 401 15.04 47.40 2.85
C TYR A 401 14.17 48.28 1.92
N GLN A 402 13.52 49.31 2.46
CA GLN A 402 12.64 50.22 1.70
C GLN A 402 13.37 50.92 0.55
N HIS A 403 14.62 51.36 0.78
CA HIS A 403 15.44 52.08 -0.21
C HIS A 403 16.49 51.21 -0.91
N GLU A 404 16.54 49.92 -0.58
CA GLU A 404 17.54 49.00 -1.11
C GLU A 404 17.21 48.53 -2.53
N ALA A 405 18.21 48.01 -3.25
CA ALA A 405 18.02 47.42 -4.56
C ALA A 405 17.10 46.18 -4.50
N VAL A 406 16.31 45.96 -5.56
CA VAL A 406 15.35 44.84 -5.63
C VAL A 406 16.03 43.47 -5.46
N SER A 407 17.27 43.32 -5.94
CA SER A 407 18.08 42.10 -5.75
C SER A 407 18.38 41.80 -4.27
N VAL A 408 18.64 42.83 -3.46
CA VAL A 408 18.90 42.71 -2.02
C VAL A 408 17.62 42.27 -1.30
N VAL A 409 16.47 42.83 -1.68
CA VAL A 409 15.16 42.43 -1.14
C VAL A 409 14.83 40.98 -1.51
N TRP A 410 15.12 40.56 -2.75
CA TRP A 410 14.95 39.16 -3.17
C TRP A 410 15.84 38.20 -2.38
N SER A 411 17.12 38.54 -2.19
CA SER A 411 18.03 37.73 -1.36
C SER A 411 17.51 37.61 0.08
N ALA A 412 17.05 38.70 0.69
CA ALA A 412 16.43 38.69 2.01
C ALA A 412 15.14 37.86 2.04
N THR A 413 14.33 37.92 0.98
CA THR A 413 13.09 37.14 0.82
C THR A 413 13.37 35.65 0.75
N ILE A 414 14.27 35.23 -0.13
CA ILE A 414 14.70 33.82 -0.28
C ILE A 414 15.27 33.32 1.05
N GLY A 415 16.13 34.10 1.69
CA GLY A 415 16.67 33.77 3.01
C GLY A 415 15.58 33.64 4.09
N THR A 416 14.47 34.39 3.99
CA THR A 416 13.36 34.28 4.93
C THR A 416 12.51 33.04 4.66
N VAL A 417 12.15 32.79 3.40
CA VAL A 417 11.36 31.61 3.00
C VAL A 417 12.11 30.31 3.29
N ALA A 418 13.43 30.27 3.06
CA ALA A 418 14.25 29.11 3.35
C ALA A 418 14.34 28.78 4.86
N ARG A 419 14.11 29.78 5.73
CA ARG A 419 14.03 29.61 7.19
C ARG A 419 12.64 29.19 7.67
N MET A 420 11.60 29.30 6.83
CA MET A 420 10.25 28.87 7.19
C MET A 420 10.15 27.34 7.19
N PRO A 421 9.51 26.73 8.19
CA PRO A 421 9.33 25.28 8.23
C PRO A 421 8.41 24.84 7.08
N CYS A 422 8.93 23.97 6.20
CA CYS A 422 8.21 23.47 5.03
C CYS A 422 6.88 22.80 5.42
N GLN A 423 6.81 22.16 6.60
CA GLN A 423 5.62 21.53 7.12
C GLN A 423 4.42 22.48 7.25
N GLY A 424 4.64 23.74 7.62
CA GLY A 424 3.55 24.73 7.74
C GLY A 424 2.90 25.04 6.40
N ILE A 425 3.64 24.87 5.31
CA ILE A 425 3.19 25.14 3.95
C ILE A 425 2.58 23.89 3.33
N VAL A 426 3.25 22.74 3.48
CA VAL A 426 2.79 21.43 2.96
C VAL A 426 1.59 20.94 3.74
N TYR A 427 1.70 20.85 5.07
CA TYR A 427 0.66 20.23 5.89
C TYR A 427 -0.30 21.23 6.50
N GLY A 428 -0.08 22.55 6.36
CA GLY A 428 -0.90 23.53 7.07
C GLY A 428 -2.33 23.73 6.55
N SER A 429 -2.69 23.17 5.38
CA SER A 429 -4.04 23.29 4.82
C SER A 429 -4.68 21.90 4.67
N PRO A 430 -5.91 21.67 5.20
CA PRO A 430 -6.57 20.38 5.11
C PRO A 430 -7.07 20.05 3.69
N PHE A 431 -7.34 21.07 2.86
CA PHE A 431 -7.90 20.89 1.52
C PHE A 431 -7.00 20.05 0.59
N PRO A 432 -5.74 20.42 0.30
CA PRO A 432 -4.90 19.63 -0.58
C PRO A 432 -4.60 18.25 -0.01
N ILE A 433 -4.49 18.12 1.32
CA ILE A 433 -4.32 16.81 1.98
C ILE A 433 -5.52 15.91 1.71
N ALA A 434 -6.75 16.43 1.86
CA ALA A 434 -7.96 15.67 1.59
C ALA A 434 -8.04 15.23 0.12
N CYS A 435 -7.67 16.09 -0.82
CA CYS A 435 -7.60 15.74 -2.24
C CYS A 435 -6.59 14.62 -2.53
N TYR A 436 -5.37 14.71 -1.99
CA TYR A 436 -4.37 13.64 -2.15
C TYR A 436 -4.77 12.34 -1.47
N VAL A 437 -5.37 12.40 -0.28
CA VAL A 437 -5.89 11.20 0.40
C VAL A 437 -6.98 10.54 -0.43
N LEU A 438 -7.96 11.31 -0.90
CA LEU A 438 -9.05 10.74 -1.71
C LEU A 438 -8.51 10.12 -3.00
N ALA A 439 -7.56 10.79 -3.68
CA ALA A 439 -6.89 10.25 -4.84
C ALA A 439 -6.15 8.92 -4.52
N HIS A 440 -5.39 8.88 -3.42
CA HIS A 440 -4.67 7.68 -2.97
C HIS A 440 -5.62 6.55 -2.59
N VAL A 441 -6.72 6.82 -1.89
CA VAL A 441 -7.69 5.78 -1.52
C VAL A 441 -8.38 5.18 -2.75
N ILE A 442 -8.54 5.96 -3.82
CA ILE A 442 -9.09 5.44 -5.08
C ILE A 442 -8.08 4.55 -5.81
N ASP A 443 -6.82 4.98 -5.98
CA ASP A 443 -5.87 4.28 -6.87
C ASP A 443 -4.80 3.42 -6.17
N ALA A 444 -4.73 3.42 -4.83
CA ALA A 444 -3.76 2.61 -4.08
C ALA A 444 -3.88 1.11 -4.31
N PRO A 445 -5.08 0.49 -4.38
CA PRO A 445 -5.21 -0.94 -4.65
C PRO A 445 -4.45 -1.40 -5.91
N MET A 446 -4.73 -0.80 -7.08
CA MET A 446 -4.00 -1.11 -8.32
C MET A 446 -2.54 -0.64 -8.28
N SER A 447 -2.28 0.57 -7.75
CA SER A 447 -0.91 1.09 -7.67
C SER A 447 0.01 0.15 -6.89
N TYR A 448 -0.48 -0.41 -5.78
CA TYR A 448 0.27 -1.35 -4.96
C TYR A 448 0.43 -2.69 -5.62
N ARG A 449 -0.52 -3.07 -6.49
CA ARG A 449 -0.38 -4.26 -7.32
C ARG A 449 0.75 -4.13 -8.34
N ILE A 450 0.83 -2.99 -9.03
CA ILE A 450 1.92 -2.68 -9.97
C ILE A 450 3.27 -2.64 -9.25
N VAL A 451 3.31 -1.97 -8.09
CA VAL A 451 4.51 -1.93 -7.23
C VAL A 451 4.91 -3.34 -6.80
N CYS A 452 3.94 -4.17 -6.40
CA CYS A 452 4.18 -5.56 -6.04
C CYS A 452 4.83 -6.34 -7.18
N GLU A 453 4.28 -6.25 -8.40
CA GLU A 453 4.80 -6.93 -9.60
C GLU A 453 6.25 -6.52 -9.90
N TYR A 454 6.56 -5.24 -9.82
CA TYR A 454 7.93 -4.74 -10.00
C TYR A 454 8.91 -5.37 -8.99
N PHE A 455 8.51 -5.48 -7.72
CA PHE A 455 9.31 -6.11 -6.66
C PHE A 455 9.20 -7.65 -6.58
N VAL A 456 8.54 -8.33 -7.55
CA VAL A 456 8.52 -9.80 -7.64
C VAL A 456 9.91 -10.35 -8.00
N THR A 457 10.65 -9.65 -8.86
CA THR A 457 12.07 -9.95 -9.11
C THR A 457 12.89 -9.55 -7.89
N ARG A 458 13.87 -10.36 -7.48
CA ARG A 458 14.70 -10.09 -6.28
C ARG A 458 15.05 -8.60 -6.26
N ILE A 459 14.90 -7.93 -5.13
CA ILE A 459 15.10 -6.46 -5.01
C ILE A 459 16.45 -6.02 -5.60
N GLY A 460 17.48 -6.88 -5.52
CA GLY A 460 18.77 -6.65 -6.19
C GLY A 460 18.71 -6.61 -7.73
N ALA A 461 17.87 -7.42 -8.38
CA ALA A 461 17.67 -7.42 -9.83
C ALA A 461 16.80 -6.23 -10.30
N ALA A 462 15.78 -5.84 -9.52
CA ALA A 462 14.95 -4.67 -9.85
C ALA A 462 15.75 -3.35 -9.77
N ILE A 463 16.56 -3.18 -8.72
CA ILE A 463 17.43 -2.01 -8.55
C ILE A 463 18.59 -2.01 -9.56
N ALA A 464 19.15 -3.18 -9.90
CA ALA A 464 20.22 -3.30 -10.89
C ALA A 464 19.73 -3.05 -12.34
N GLY A 465 18.46 -3.32 -12.65
CA GLY A 465 17.91 -3.17 -14.00
C GLY A 465 17.56 -1.72 -14.38
N ASN A 466 16.89 -0.96 -13.50
CA ASN A 466 16.51 0.43 -13.78
C ASN A 466 16.25 1.24 -12.49
N PHE A 467 17.28 1.94 -12.00
CA PHE A 467 17.21 2.76 -10.78
C PHE A 467 16.13 3.86 -10.84
N PHE A 468 15.91 4.47 -12.00
CA PHE A 468 14.90 5.52 -12.15
C PHE A 468 13.49 4.96 -11.93
N GLN A 469 13.21 3.79 -12.50
CA GLN A 469 11.92 3.11 -12.32
C GLN A 469 11.74 2.68 -10.85
N ALA A 470 12.78 2.22 -10.17
CA ALA A 470 12.74 1.91 -8.74
C ALA A 470 12.40 3.16 -7.89
N CYS A 471 12.97 4.33 -8.24
CA CYS A 471 12.63 5.61 -7.61
C CYS A 471 11.16 5.99 -7.82
N VAL A 472 10.61 5.78 -9.02
CA VAL A 472 9.19 6.04 -9.33
C VAL A 472 8.27 5.10 -8.55
N MET A 473 8.57 3.80 -8.50
CA MET A 473 7.77 2.83 -7.73
C MET A 473 7.79 3.14 -6.23
N THR A 474 8.96 3.56 -5.72
CA THR A 474 9.11 4.04 -4.35
C THR A 474 8.31 5.33 -4.09
N ALA A 475 8.30 6.26 -5.05
CA ALA A 475 7.50 7.48 -4.99
C ALA A 475 6.01 7.18 -4.86
N ILE A 476 5.51 6.23 -5.66
CA ILE A 476 4.12 5.78 -5.63
C ILE A 476 3.77 5.17 -4.28
N GLN A 477 4.64 4.32 -3.72
CA GLN A 477 4.44 3.73 -2.40
C GLN A 477 4.33 4.78 -1.28
N MET A 478 5.18 5.81 -1.33
CA MET A 478 5.21 6.88 -0.32
C MET A 478 4.01 7.85 -0.35
N ARG A 479 3.05 7.69 -1.27
CA ARG A 479 1.81 8.48 -1.27
C ARG A 479 0.98 8.30 0.00
N ASN A 480 1.22 7.24 0.75
CA ASN A 480 0.66 7.04 2.08
C ASN A 480 1.03 8.13 3.11
N ILE A 481 2.02 8.97 2.82
CA ILE A 481 2.36 10.16 3.63
C ILE A 481 1.15 11.09 3.80
N TRP A 482 0.25 11.15 2.82
CA TRP A 482 -0.95 11.97 2.88
C TRP A 482 -1.97 11.43 3.89
N LEU A 483 -2.05 10.11 4.06
CA LEU A 483 -2.87 9.48 5.10
C LEU A 483 -2.36 9.85 6.50
N LEU A 484 -1.04 9.78 6.69
CA LEU A 484 -0.41 10.20 7.94
C LEU A 484 -0.66 11.69 8.23
N ALA A 485 -0.55 12.54 7.21
CA ALA A 485 -0.81 13.96 7.32
C ALA A 485 -2.26 14.25 7.74
N LEU A 486 -3.24 13.50 7.18
CA LEU A 486 -4.64 13.62 7.56
C LEU A 486 -4.88 13.19 9.02
N VAL A 487 -4.30 12.05 9.44
CA VAL A 487 -4.41 11.58 10.83
C VAL A 487 -3.83 12.62 11.79
N LEU A 488 -2.65 13.17 11.50
CA LEU A 488 -2.06 14.23 12.32
C LEU A 488 -2.92 15.48 12.35
N GLN A 489 -3.51 15.88 11.23
CA GLN A 489 -4.45 16.99 11.19
C GLN A 489 -5.63 16.75 12.14
N CYS A 490 -6.24 15.55 12.13
CA CYS A 490 -7.31 15.20 13.05
C CYS A 490 -6.87 15.23 14.52
N VAL A 491 -5.66 14.72 14.82
CA VAL A 491 -5.09 14.73 16.18
C VAL A 491 -4.82 16.15 16.67
N VAL A 492 -4.22 17.02 15.85
CA VAL A 492 -3.89 18.40 16.20
C VAL A 492 -5.14 19.31 16.22
N TRP A 493 -6.17 18.98 15.44
CA TRP A 493 -7.43 19.74 15.40
C TRP A 493 -8.22 19.63 16.71
N ARG A 494 -8.25 18.44 17.34
CA ARG A 494 -9.01 18.20 18.59
C ARG A 494 -8.61 19.12 19.76
N PRO A 495 -7.31 19.33 20.09
CA PRO A 495 -6.89 20.26 21.13
C PRO A 495 -7.18 21.74 20.82
N LYS A 496 -7.09 22.15 19.55
CA LYS A 496 -7.29 23.55 19.14
C LYS A 496 -8.70 24.07 19.45
N TRP A 497 -9.70 23.19 19.45
CA TRP A 497 -11.07 23.53 19.80
C TRP A 497 -11.30 23.74 21.30
N ARG A 498 -10.45 23.19 22.17
CA ARG A 498 -10.76 23.11 23.60
C ARG A 498 -10.10 24.15 24.48
N GLN A 499 -9.01 24.80 24.06
CA GLN A 499 -8.40 26.00 24.65
C GLN A 499 -6.95 26.09 24.13
N TRP A 500 -6.73 26.85 23.06
CA TRP A 500 -5.36 27.17 22.65
C TRP A 500 -4.79 28.26 23.57
N ASP A 501 -3.67 27.96 24.23
CA ASP A 501 -2.92 28.89 25.10
C ASP A 501 -1.56 29.21 24.46
N PRO A 502 -1.28 30.49 24.10
CA PRO A 502 0.00 30.91 23.55
C PRO A 502 1.21 30.53 24.42
N ALA A 503 1.02 30.42 25.74
CA ALA A 503 2.09 30.07 26.68
C ALA A 503 2.48 28.57 26.61
N LYS A 504 1.57 27.71 26.16
CA LYS A 504 1.79 26.25 26.07
C LYS A 504 2.32 25.81 24.71
N GLY A 505 2.21 26.66 23.69
CA GLY A 505 2.60 26.37 22.32
C GLY A 505 1.64 25.40 21.61
N VAL A 506 1.89 25.10 20.35
CA VAL A 506 1.13 24.11 19.56
C VAL A 506 1.96 22.85 19.40
N VAL A 507 1.31 21.71 19.56
CA VAL A 507 1.89 20.40 19.27
C VAL A 507 2.22 20.35 17.77
N GLY A 508 3.47 20.07 17.42
CA GLY A 508 3.84 19.76 16.05
C GLY A 508 4.71 18.52 15.99
N VAL A 509 5.23 18.24 14.80
CA VAL A 509 5.92 17.00 14.48
C VAL A 509 7.29 17.36 13.92
N PRO A 510 8.38 16.67 14.31
CA PRO A 510 9.71 17.01 13.79
C PRO A 510 9.77 16.93 12.26
N ASP A 511 10.56 17.81 11.65
CA ASP A 511 10.81 17.84 10.20
C ASP A 511 11.23 16.44 9.70
N PHE A 512 10.62 15.99 8.61
CA PHE A 512 10.79 14.66 8.00
C PHE A 512 10.23 13.43 8.71
N THR A 513 9.68 13.53 9.93
CA THR A 513 9.13 12.35 10.63
C THR A 513 8.11 11.62 9.75
N LEU A 514 7.20 12.36 9.10
CA LEU A 514 6.21 11.80 8.18
C LEU A 514 6.85 11.08 6.98
N SER A 515 7.89 11.67 6.40
CA SER A 515 8.61 11.10 5.26
C SER A 515 9.37 9.83 5.65
N VAL A 516 9.98 9.80 6.84
CA VAL A 516 10.66 8.61 7.37
C VAL A 516 9.67 7.50 7.69
N LEU A 517 8.55 7.82 8.33
CA LEU A 517 7.50 6.83 8.61
C LEU A 517 6.92 6.23 7.31
N SER A 518 6.69 7.09 6.32
CA SER A 518 6.22 6.70 5.00
C SER A 518 7.26 5.83 4.25
N SER A 519 8.55 6.16 4.30
CA SER A 519 9.57 5.39 3.60
C SER A 519 9.77 3.99 4.19
N VAL A 520 9.59 3.81 5.50
CA VAL A 520 9.66 2.47 6.13
C VAL A 520 8.60 1.52 5.55
N THR A 521 7.46 2.01 5.05
CA THR A 521 6.43 1.15 4.46
C THR A 521 6.84 0.53 3.12
N ILE A 522 7.93 0.98 2.49
CA ILE A 522 8.48 0.34 1.29
C ILE A 522 8.90 -1.10 1.62
N VAL A 523 9.42 -1.34 2.83
CA VAL A 523 9.87 -2.66 3.29
C VAL A 523 8.70 -3.65 3.42
N ALA A 524 7.46 -3.17 3.52
CA ALA A 524 6.25 -4.00 3.57
C ALA A 524 6.10 -4.92 2.34
N HIS A 525 6.63 -4.47 1.19
CA HIS A 525 6.59 -5.22 -0.07
C HIS A 525 7.77 -6.18 -0.24
N TYR A 526 8.70 -6.21 0.72
CA TYR A 526 9.83 -7.13 0.73
C TYR A 526 9.34 -8.57 0.63
N ARG A 527 9.87 -9.29 -0.36
CA ARG A 527 9.58 -10.68 -0.64
C ARG A 527 10.80 -11.53 -0.32
N ALA A 528 10.60 -12.62 0.42
CA ALA A 528 11.60 -13.65 0.65
C ALA A 528 11.04 -15.02 0.33
N ILE A 529 11.88 -15.91 -0.20
CA ILE A 529 11.48 -17.30 -0.49
C ILE A 529 11.07 -18.02 0.80
N SER A 530 11.76 -17.74 1.91
CA SER A 530 11.45 -18.27 3.25
C SER A 530 10.10 -17.81 3.81
N PHE A 531 9.51 -16.74 3.27
CA PHE A 531 8.19 -16.25 3.68
C PHE A 531 7.04 -16.99 3.00
N ARG A 532 7.33 -17.82 1.99
CA ARG A 532 6.30 -18.48 1.20
C ARG A 532 5.62 -19.57 2.02
N ASP A 533 4.33 -19.40 2.27
CA ASP A 533 3.47 -20.41 2.90
C ASP A 533 2.23 -20.60 2.04
N THR A 534 2.02 -21.84 1.58
CA THR A 534 0.82 -22.28 0.83
C THR A 534 0.13 -23.49 1.46
N ARG A 535 0.20 -23.63 2.78
CA ARG A 535 -0.40 -24.75 3.52
C ARG A 535 -1.91 -24.89 3.25
N VAL A 536 -2.35 -26.12 3.08
CA VAL A 536 -3.77 -26.45 2.86
C VAL A 536 -4.40 -26.86 4.18
N PHE A 537 -5.33 -26.05 4.68
CA PHE A 537 -6.01 -26.30 5.94
C PHE A 537 -7.10 -27.35 5.78
N ASP A 538 -7.90 -27.16 4.74
CA ASP A 538 -9.18 -27.84 4.61
C ASP A 538 -9.48 -28.18 3.17
N VAL A 539 -10.14 -29.32 2.99
CA VAL A 539 -10.38 -29.96 1.70
C VAL A 539 -11.76 -30.60 1.76
N PHE A 540 -12.67 -30.10 0.93
CA PHE A 540 -14.03 -30.60 0.82
C PHE A 540 -14.28 -31.13 -0.58
N GLU A 541 -14.74 -32.36 -0.68
CA GLU A 541 -15.24 -32.91 -1.94
C GLU A 541 -16.59 -32.27 -2.28
N LEU A 542 -16.77 -31.92 -3.55
CA LEU A 542 -18.05 -31.46 -4.09
C LEU A 542 -18.63 -32.58 -4.95
N GLN A 543 -19.86 -32.98 -4.66
CA GLN A 543 -20.56 -33.98 -5.45
C GLN A 543 -21.10 -33.33 -6.75
N ASP A 544 -21.28 -34.12 -7.81
CA ASP A 544 -21.77 -33.65 -9.11
C ASP A 544 -23.30 -33.38 -9.11
N GLY A 545 -23.81 -32.71 -8.08
CA GLY A 545 -25.20 -32.25 -7.99
C GLY A 545 -25.41 -30.90 -8.71
N ALA A 546 -26.61 -30.67 -9.26
CA ALA A 546 -26.96 -29.39 -9.88
C ALA A 546 -26.84 -28.20 -8.90
N HIS A 547 -27.10 -28.44 -7.62
CA HIS A 547 -26.90 -27.45 -6.55
C HIS A 547 -25.42 -27.10 -6.37
N ASP A 548 -24.54 -28.10 -6.35
CA ASP A 548 -23.09 -27.89 -6.15
C ASP A 548 -22.45 -27.22 -7.37
N LEU A 549 -22.94 -27.49 -8.58
CA LEU A 549 -22.55 -26.76 -9.79
C LEU A 549 -22.98 -25.29 -9.76
N LEU A 550 -24.20 -25.02 -9.29
CA LEU A 550 -24.67 -23.66 -9.07
C LEU A 550 -23.84 -22.96 -7.98
N VAL A 551 -23.49 -23.65 -6.90
CA VAL A 551 -22.62 -23.14 -5.83
C VAL A 551 -21.21 -22.88 -6.36
N LEU A 552 -20.66 -23.73 -7.23
CA LEU A 552 -19.38 -23.54 -7.88
C LEU A 552 -19.38 -22.32 -8.79
N HIS A 553 -20.40 -22.18 -9.63
CA HIS A 553 -20.56 -21.03 -10.51
C HIS A 553 -20.76 -19.76 -9.69
N ALA A 554 -21.65 -19.80 -8.69
CA ALA A 554 -21.89 -18.72 -7.77
C ALA A 554 -20.65 -18.35 -6.96
N ALA A 555 -19.78 -19.30 -6.58
CA ALA A 555 -18.54 -19.06 -5.84
C ALA A 555 -17.43 -18.47 -6.72
N ARG A 556 -17.30 -18.93 -7.97
CA ARG A 556 -16.34 -18.38 -8.96
C ARG A 556 -16.64 -16.91 -9.28
N TYR A 557 -17.91 -16.54 -9.26
CA TYR A 557 -18.38 -15.19 -9.56
C TYR A 557 -18.97 -14.48 -8.33
N SER A 558 -18.78 -15.02 -7.11
CA SER A 558 -19.37 -14.43 -5.91
C SER A 558 -18.64 -13.15 -5.59
N LEU A 559 -19.33 -12.02 -5.75
CA LEU A 559 -18.89 -10.73 -5.21
C LEU A 559 -19.13 -10.64 -3.70
N SER A 560 -19.69 -11.70 -3.07
CA SER A 560 -19.98 -11.70 -1.64
C SER A 560 -18.69 -11.69 -0.80
N ALA A 561 -18.77 -11.10 0.38
CA ALA A 561 -17.67 -10.79 1.31
C ALA A 561 -16.85 -11.99 1.85
N ARG A 562 -16.93 -13.17 1.23
CA ARG A 562 -16.29 -14.42 1.68
C ARG A 562 -14.83 -14.57 1.23
N GLY A 563 -14.39 -13.84 0.21
CA GLY A 563 -13.00 -13.81 -0.30
C GLY A 563 -12.37 -12.40 -0.23
N MET A 564 -12.37 -11.76 0.93
CA MET A 564 -11.83 -10.40 1.08
C MET A 564 -10.31 -10.43 1.27
N SER A 565 -9.57 -9.85 0.32
CA SER A 565 -8.19 -9.45 0.56
C SER A 565 -8.18 -8.01 1.09
N LEU A 566 -7.45 -7.79 2.18
CA LEU A 566 -7.27 -6.48 2.78
C LEU A 566 -5.94 -5.91 2.28
N GLU A 567 -5.89 -5.64 0.98
CA GLU A 567 -4.74 -5.03 0.28
C GLU A 567 -4.94 -3.51 0.13
N GLY A 568 -4.23 -2.82 -0.78
CA GLY A 568 -4.35 -1.37 -0.99
C GLY A 568 -3.99 -0.51 0.23
N VAL A 569 -4.79 0.51 0.55
CA VAL A 569 -4.58 1.44 1.69
C VAL A 569 -4.51 0.70 3.03
N LEU A 570 -5.14 -0.47 3.15
CA LEU A 570 -5.06 -1.24 4.39
C LEU A 570 -3.64 -1.78 4.65
N VAL A 571 -2.81 -1.94 3.62
CA VAL A 571 -1.38 -2.21 3.81
C VAL A 571 -0.69 -1.04 4.50
N ASP A 572 -1.03 0.20 4.12
CA ASP A 572 -0.52 1.40 4.80
C ASP A 572 -0.97 1.44 6.24
N VAL A 573 -2.27 1.29 6.49
CA VAL A 573 -2.82 1.32 7.84
C VAL A 573 -2.15 0.26 8.71
N LYS A 574 -1.93 -0.95 8.19
CA LYS A 574 -1.18 -2.02 8.87
C LYS A 574 0.23 -1.57 9.24
N CYS A 575 1.01 -1.16 8.25
CA CYS A 575 2.42 -0.83 8.44
C CYS A 575 2.59 0.37 9.37
N LEU A 576 1.77 1.41 9.20
CA LEU A 576 1.82 2.61 10.01
C LEU A 576 1.37 2.34 11.45
N THR A 577 0.37 1.48 11.67
CA THR A 577 -0.03 1.08 13.02
C THR A 577 1.08 0.31 13.74
N VAL A 578 1.72 -0.66 13.07
CA VAL A 578 2.88 -1.36 13.65
C VAL A 578 4.02 -0.38 13.93
N LEU A 579 4.33 0.52 13.01
CA LEU A 579 5.43 1.45 13.16
C LEU A 579 5.20 2.44 14.32
N VAL A 580 4.00 3.04 14.40
CA VAL A 580 3.64 3.96 15.47
C VAL A 580 3.63 3.25 16.83
N THR A 581 3.12 2.02 16.90
CA THR A 581 3.13 1.23 18.15
C THR A 581 4.54 0.86 18.58
N MET A 582 5.41 0.40 17.66
CA MET A 582 6.82 0.14 17.97
C MET A 582 7.54 1.39 18.47
N LEU A 583 7.34 2.52 17.80
CA LEU A 583 7.93 3.79 18.24
C LEU A 583 7.43 4.21 19.62
N ALA A 584 6.13 4.06 19.90
CA ALA A 584 5.57 4.33 21.22
C ALA A 584 6.20 3.43 22.30
N VAL A 585 6.38 2.13 22.03
CA VAL A 585 7.04 1.20 22.96
C VAL A 585 8.50 1.59 23.19
N ILE A 586 9.26 1.90 22.14
CA ILE A 586 10.66 2.35 22.27
C ILE A 586 10.74 3.62 23.12
N VAL A 587 9.86 4.58 22.86
CA VAL A 587 9.75 5.82 23.64
C VAL A 587 9.47 5.53 25.11
N ILE A 588 8.53 4.64 25.41
CA ILE A 588 8.19 4.25 26.79
C ILE A 588 9.37 3.56 27.46
N LEU A 589 10.04 2.62 26.77
CA LEU A 589 11.19 1.89 27.30
C LEU A 589 12.37 2.81 27.57
N VAL A 590 12.72 3.70 26.64
CA VAL A 590 13.79 4.68 26.81
C VAL A 590 13.42 5.64 27.95
N SER A 591 12.19 6.15 27.98
CA SER A 591 11.73 7.07 29.02
C SER A 591 11.65 6.43 30.41
N GLY A 592 11.41 5.11 30.49
CA GLY A 592 11.39 4.36 31.75
C GLY A 592 12.77 3.90 32.21
N ALA A 593 13.66 3.53 31.28
CA ALA A 593 15.00 3.04 31.59
C ALA A 593 16.00 4.17 31.93
N LEU A 594 15.91 5.34 31.25
CA LEU A 594 16.84 6.45 31.49
C LEU A 594 16.80 6.98 32.94
N PRO A 595 15.61 7.18 33.57
CA PRO A 595 15.53 7.61 34.97
C PRO A 595 16.06 6.56 35.95
N CYS A 596 15.85 5.27 35.65
CA CYS A 596 16.34 4.16 36.48
C CYS A 596 17.87 4.03 36.40
N ALA A 597 18.46 4.20 35.22
CA ALA A 597 19.90 4.14 35.02
C ALA A 597 20.64 5.39 35.57
N LEU A 598 19.98 6.55 35.62
CA LEU A 598 20.56 7.79 36.12
C LEU A 598 20.30 8.05 37.61
N GLY A 599 19.69 7.11 38.34
CA GLY A 599 19.52 7.16 39.79
C GLY A 599 18.73 8.37 40.32
N ARG A 600 17.80 8.94 39.53
CA ARG A 600 17.04 10.14 39.93
C ARG A 600 15.62 9.77 40.46
N PRO A 601 15.19 10.35 41.59
CA PRO A 601 13.92 10.00 42.23
C PRO A 601 12.69 10.36 41.37
N THR A 602 11.68 9.50 41.48
CA THR A 602 10.74 9.08 40.42
C THR A 602 9.35 9.74 40.45
N GLY A 603 9.15 10.85 41.18
CA GLY A 603 7.79 11.35 41.44
C GLY A 603 7.14 12.23 40.35
N SER A 604 7.88 13.15 39.73
CA SER A 604 7.28 14.25 38.94
C SER A 604 7.87 14.44 37.53
N HIS A 605 9.00 13.79 37.22
CA HIS A 605 9.68 13.94 35.93
C HIS A 605 9.30 12.88 34.89
N ILE A 606 8.73 11.74 35.31
CA ILE A 606 8.36 10.64 34.40
C ILE A 606 7.22 11.07 33.46
N THR A 607 6.24 11.83 33.95
CA THR A 607 5.16 12.40 33.13
C THR A 607 5.66 13.47 32.15
N VAL A 608 6.72 14.22 32.50
CA VAL A 608 7.30 15.27 31.64
C VAL A 608 8.28 14.71 30.60
N LEU A 609 8.97 13.61 30.90
CA LEU A 609 9.84 12.91 29.95
C LEU A 609 9.04 12.03 29.00
N ALA A 610 8.01 11.32 29.48
CA ALA A 610 7.08 10.59 28.61
C ALA A 610 6.30 11.52 27.68
N SER A 611 5.95 12.74 28.14
CA SER A 611 5.36 13.76 27.26
C SER A 611 6.37 14.26 26.23
N ARG A 612 7.63 14.52 26.60
CA ARG A 612 8.69 15.00 25.68
C ARG A 612 9.22 13.96 24.70
N ALA A 613 9.18 12.68 25.07
CA ALA A 613 9.69 11.58 24.25
C ALA A 613 8.63 11.03 23.31
N ALA A 614 7.34 11.29 23.55
CA ALA A 614 6.33 11.10 22.50
C ALA A 614 6.72 11.96 21.30
N LEU A 615 6.89 11.33 20.13
CA LEU A 615 7.17 11.93 18.82
C LEU A 615 6.25 13.09 18.38
N LEU A 616 5.30 13.46 19.24
CA LEU A 616 4.28 14.47 19.09
C LEU A 616 4.54 15.73 19.94
N ASP A 617 5.44 15.75 20.93
CA ASP A 617 5.65 16.95 21.77
C ASP A 617 6.87 17.78 21.34
N THR A 618 7.06 17.96 20.03
CA THR A 618 7.73 19.18 19.58
C THR A 618 6.72 20.31 19.71
N LYS A 619 6.83 21.09 20.79
CA LYS A 619 6.00 22.30 20.98
C LYS A 619 6.45 23.38 19.99
N TYR A 620 5.76 23.49 18.86
CA TYR A 620 5.82 24.65 17.98
C TYR A 620 4.78 25.68 18.45
N SER A 621 5.19 26.71 19.20
CA SER A 621 4.28 27.82 19.48
C SER A 621 3.96 28.60 18.19
N THR A 622 2.78 28.41 17.60
CA THR A 622 2.45 29.02 16.30
C THR A 622 1.83 30.41 16.38
N LEU A 623 2.08 31.18 17.42
CA LEU A 623 1.79 32.62 17.37
C LEU A 623 2.80 33.49 18.10
N VAL A 624 4.06 33.06 18.13
CA VAL A 624 5.22 33.92 18.39
C VAL A 624 6.36 33.16 17.70
N VAL A 625 6.89 33.69 16.59
CA VAL A 625 8.29 34.12 16.53
C VAL A 625 9.16 33.32 17.50
N TRP A 626 10.03 32.48 16.96
CA TRP A 626 11.26 32.05 17.61
C TRP A 626 11.63 32.80 18.88
N ILE A 627 11.37 32.19 20.04
CA ILE A 627 12.00 32.55 21.31
C ILE A 627 12.55 31.25 21.90
N TYR A 628 13.76 30.90 21.48
CA TYR A 628 14.69 30.18 22.33
C TYR A 628 15.04 31.08 23.54
N PRO A 629 15.62 30.56 24.64
CA PRO A 629 15.57 31.15 25.99
C PRO A 629 16.22 32.54 26.15
N CYS A 630 16.81 33.13 25.10
CA CYS A 630 17.25 34.52 25.08
C CYS A 630 16.15 35.52 25.45
N CYS A 631 14.89 35.35 25.02
CA CYS A 631 13.84 36.30 25.47
C CYS A 631 13.22 35.99 26.83
N ARG A 632 13.62 34.92 27.55
CA ARG A 632 13.20 34.78 28.96
C ARG A 632 13.81 35.88 29.83
N ARG A 633 15.01 36.37 29.47
CA ARG A 633 15.61 37.57 30.08
C ARG A 633 14.94 38.87 29.63
N SER A 634 14.53 38.99 28.37
CA SER A 634 13.84 40.18 27.86
C SER A 634 12.39 40.30 28.36
N HIS A 635 11.65 39.19 28.51
CA HIS A 635 10.28 39.21 29.03
C HIS A 635 10.23 39.53 30.54
N ALA A 636 11.25 39.11 31.31
CA ALA A 636 11.44 39.54 32.69
C ALA A 636 11.73 41.05 32.79
N GLY A 637 12.55 41.59 31.87
CA GLY A 637 12.75 43.03 31.73
C GLY A 637 11.50 43.80 31.31
N ASN A 638 10.68 43.24 30.42
CA ASN A 638 9.42 43.85 29.94
C ASN A 638 8.30 43.88 30.98
N ASN A 639 8.23 42.88 31.87
CA ASN A 639 7.30 42.92 33.01
C ASN A 639 7.74 43.95 34.04
N ALA A 640 9.05 44.19 34.21
CA ALA A 640 9.56 45.25 35.06
C ALA A 640 9.24 46.65 34.50
N THR A 641 9.47 46.89 33.20
CA THR A 641 9.13 48.18 32.56
C THR A 641 7.62 48.41 32.44
N ARG A 642 6.81 47.37 32.22
CA ARG A 642 5.34 47.49 32.23
C ARG A 642 4.81 47.84 33.63
N ARG A 643 5.32 47.19 34.69
CA ARG A 643 5.01 47.57 36.08
C ARG A 643 5.47 48.99 36.40
N HIS A 644 6.60 49.42 35.85
CA HIS A 644 7.10 50.78 36.01
C HIS A 644 6.21 51.82 35.30
N ALA A 645 5.69 51.50 34.11
CA ALA A 645 4.78 52.35 33.36
C ALA A 645 3.37 52.40 33.99
N GLU A 646 2.86 51.27 34.49
CA GLU A 646 1.60 51.20 35.24
C GLU A 646 1.73 51.93 36.60
N ALA A 647 2.90 51.88 37.25
CA ALA A 647 3.19 52.67 38.45
C ALA A 647 3.26 54.18 38.16
N LEU A 648 3.87 54.59 37.04
CA LEU A 648 3.92 55.99 36.62
C LEU A 648 2.54 56.53 36.21
N GLN A 649 1.70 55.71 35.55
CA GLN A 649 0.29 56.06 35.27
C GLN A 649 -0.56 56.14 36.56
N GLY A 650 -0.29 55.28 37.53
CA GLY A 650 -0.90 55.33 38.87
C GLY A 650 -0.53 56.59 39.65
N LEU A 651 0.74 57.04 39.54
CA LEU A 651 1.23 58.29 40.15
C LEU A 651 0.64 59.54 39.46
N ALA A 652 0.52 59.54 38.13
CA ALA A 652 -0.12 60.62 37.39
C ALA A 652 -1.62 60.76 37.73
N ARG A 653 -2.34 59.65 37.93
CA ARG A 653 -3.74 59.63 38.40
C ARG A 653 -3.91 60.06 39.86
N LYS A 654 -2.90 59.86 40.71
CA LYS A 654 -2.90 60.38 42.09
C LYS A 654 -2.65 61.88 42.13
N SER A 655 -1.72 62.38 41.31
CA SER A 655 -1.42 63.82 41.20
C SER A 655 -2.62 64.65 40.73
N SER A 656 -3.44 64.13 39.81
CA SER A 656 -4.64 64.83 39.33
C SER A 656 -5.81 64.82 40.33
N ARG A 657 -5.75 63.99 41.37
CA ARG A 657 -6.79 63.87 42.41
C ARG A 657 -6.55 64.77 43.62
N THR A 658 -5.31 65.20 43.84
CA THR A 658 -4.91 66.09 44.96
C THR A 658 -5.07 67.58 44.70
N GLN A 659 -5.39 68.02 43.47
CA GLN A 659 -5.65 69.44 43.16
C GLN A 659 -7.15 69.82 43.15
N GLY A 660 -8.05 68.90 43.50
CA GLY A 660 -9.48 69.19 43.62
C GLY A 660 -9.95 69.26 45.08
N VAL A 661 -9.43 70.22 45.86
CA VAL A 661 -10.02 70.56 47.17
C VAL A 661 -10.93 71.77 47.00
N ARG A 662 -12.18 71.48 47.36
CA ARG A 662 -13.43 72.23 47.29
C ARG A 662 -13.38 73.51 48.13
N ALA A 663 -13.73 74.65 47.54
CA ALA A 663 -14.26 75.80 48.27
C ALA A 663 -15.74 75.52 48.59
N GLU A 664 -16.13 75.67 49.85
CA GLU A 664 -17.53 75.64 50.30
C GLU A 664 -18.17 77.04 50.23
N PRO A 665 -19.51 77.14 50.05
CA PRO A 665 -20.22 78.40 50.12
C PRO A 665 -20.85 78.60 51.51
N THR A 666 -20.39 79.60 52.26
CA THR A 666 -21.14 80.72 52.88
C THR A 666 -20.21 81.55 53.73
#